data_AF-A0A4P9TLB2-F1
#
_entry.id   AF-A0A4P9TLB2-F1
#
_cell.length_a   1.000
_cell.length_b   1.000
_cell.length_c   1.000
_cell.angle_alpha   90.00
_cell.angle_beta   90.00
_cell.angle_gamma   90.00
#
_symmetry.space_group_name_H-M   'P 1'
#
loop_
_entity.id
_entity.type
_entity.pdbx_description
1 polymer ?
#
loop_
_entity_poly.entity_id
_entity_poly.type
_entity_poly.pdbx_seq_one_letter_code
_entity_poly.pdbx_strand_id
1 'polypeptide(L)'
;MKSGGRAFLVVLLVAAVGIATIGLPAIYGGSTTTAEATESPVESYETVSQAESDLDPADEVYLRDDGSAVLRYDDNESDVNQVDLGMDASEGLVHMLVADDLDDEMQNEEFESADFSAILDQQGFAGNGSLVMQQPDEVTDLSVDVSGEISDERNQFDATAAGTFESNSTTTGEATTSGHMTATADRFETAGTISAESGTMAAGDDTSMSVSLEDTSDGYTIDVAQERSIYDFSAEQWETREAAKQTLQEQYGAIATQMGGTSDIQINEYEYEERTTDDNRLTLDFTVEYTGIDAGIEEQLATALANDDSSDLSQSEAETIAANITELEIETFEFTMNQSDGTFDVEWEIALANYDKLTIAMLDLAESTDMNGTMPQEDIDNARAAIDAQQKADLTWEMQWDASVEQTSGNELTLDAELTSETENWKDYIAELKANDIETPNDVKFDLTAETDGDKLSVDGQFEVESKDLAGNAINAMAESAQSGPTGSSNAQSDQFMTALSESELQVARIDGSITGDSVRVEAGAKFDNMSKVTETFSDTVSISGVATESDGNTTSMYVYVDDMGDVDTASATKSDIEHLGVVDSETTVHQAGDWDKEFPDVDTDGMRSYLGLNAENSEQAEGEDDSDSVPGFGLGVGLAAVAGLLTTLVLRRRE
;
A
#
# COMPACT_ATOMS: atom_id res chain seq x y z
N MET A 1 17.29 -8.45 21.12
CA MET A 1 16.06 -8.05 20.39
C MET A 1 15.45 -6.83 21.06
N LYS A 2 16.07 -5.67 20.84
CA LYS A 2 15.55 -4.33 21.04
C LYS A 2 16.07 -3.50 19.86
N SER A 3 15.31 -2.51 19.43
CA SER A 3 15.69 -1.47 18.45
C SER A 3 16.19 -1.95 17.08
N GLY A 4 17.42 -2.43 16.91
CA GLY A 4 18.00 -2.76 15.59
C GLY A 4 17.19 -3.77 14.76
N GLY A 5 16.51 -4.73 15.41
CA GLY A 5 15.57 -5.63 14.74
C GLY A 5 14.27 -4.98 14.25
N ARG A 6 13.96 -3.74 14.66
CA ARG A 6 12.82 -2.96 14.17
C ARG A 6 13.18 -2.18 12.91
N ALA A 7 14.35 -1.55 12.85
CA ALA A 7 14.83 -0.88 11.64
C ALA A 7 14.89 -1.87 10.45
N PHE A 8 15.50 -3.04 10.68
CA PHE A 8 15.53 -4.14 9.71
C PHE A 8 14.12 -4.63 9.29
N LEU A 9 13.17 -4.72 10.24
CA LEU A 9 11.78 -5.07 9.92
C LEU A 9 11.03 -3.98 9.15
N VAL A 10 11.36 -2.69 9.36
CA VAL A 10 10.76 -1.58 8.60
C VAL A 10 11.26 -1.60 7.15
N VAL A 11 12.56 -1.77 6.91
CA VAL A 11 13.12 -1.90 5.55
C VAL A 11 12.53 -3.11 4.83
N LEU A 12 12.44 -4.27 5.50
CA LEU A 12 11.78 -5.46 4.94
C LEU A 12 10.28 -5.26 4.69
N LEU A 13 9.58 -4.49 5.52
CA LEU A 13 8.17 -4.17 5.29
C LEU A 13 7.97 -3.24 4.09
N VAL A 14 8.82 -2.23 3.91
CA VAL A 14 8.78 -1.33 2.75
C VAL A 14 9.05 -2.12 1.45
N ALA A 15 10.09 -2.96 1.43
CA ALA A 15 10.40 -3.82 0.29
C ALA A 15 9.26 -4.82 0.00
N ALA A 16 8.71 -5.48 1.03
CA ALA A 16 7.61 -6.43 0.87
C ALA A 16 6.31 -5.75 0.39
N VAL A 17 6.03 -4.52 0.84
CA VAL A 17 4.89 -3.73 0.35
C VAL A 17 5.12 -3.37 -1.12
N GLY A 18 6.29 -2.87 -1.51
CA GLY A 18 6.63 -2.56 -2.91
C GLY A 18 6.41 -3.74 -3.85
N ILE A 19 6.99 -4.90 -3.53
CA ILE A 19 6.80 -6.15 -4.28
C ILE A 19 5.31 -6.52 -4.38
N ALA A 20 4.57 -6.45 -3.26
CA ALA A 20 3.15 -6.79 -3.23
C ALA A 20 2.26 -5.82 -4.01
N THR A 21 2.63 -4.54 -4.10
CA THR A 21 1.89 -3.52 -4.86
C THR A 21 2.17 -3.54 -6.36
N ILE A 22 3.34 -4.02 -6.80
CA ILE A 22 3.84 -3.85 -8.18
C ILE A 22 3.94 -5.18 -8.93
N GLY A 23 4.61 -6.18 -8.34
CA GLY A 23 4.93 -7.44 -9.02
C GLY A 23 3.73 -8.38 -9.13
N LEU A 24 2.93 -8.51 -8.07
CA LEU A 24 1.84 -9.49 -8.03
C LEU A 24 0.57 -9.09 -8.81
N PRO A 25 0.06 -7.84 -8.74
CA PRO A 25 -1.19 -7.47 -9.44
C PRO A 25 -1.05 -7.52 -10.97
N ALA A 26 0.11 -7.08 -11.50
CA ALA A 26 0.38 -7.02 -12.94
C ALA A 26 0.38 -8.39 -13.64
N ILE A 27 0.79 -9.45 -12.93
CA ILE A 27 0.86 -10.83 -13.45
C ILE A 27 -0.49 -11.55 -13.34
N TYR A 28 -1.25 -11.31 -12.27
CA TYR A 28 -2.49 -12.05 -12.00
C TYR A 28 -3.78 -11.33 -12.42
N GLY A 29 -3.70 -10.12 -12.98
CA GLY A 29 -4.85 -9.38 -13.51
C GLY A 29 -5.94 -9.09 -12.47
N GLY A 30 -5.57 -9.11 -11.18
CA GLY A 30 -6.48 -9.01 -10.04
C GLY A 30 -6.25 -7.72 -9.27
N SER A 31 -7.33 -7.20 -8.66
CA SER A 31 -7.31 -5.92 -7.93
C SER A 31 -6.19 -5.87 -6.90
N THR A 32 -5.34 -4.86 -7.05
CA THR A 32 -4.49 -4.28 -6.01
C THR A 32 -5.21 -4.24 -4.65
N THR A 33 -4.65 -4.94 -3.67
CA THR A 33 -5.28 -5.08 -2.35
C THR A 33 -5.25 -3.75 -1.60
N THR A 34 -6.42 -3.12 -1.46
CA THR A 34 -6.61 -1.92 -0.65
C THR A 34 -6.28 -2.24 0.82
N ALA A 35 -5.21 -1.63 1.33
CA ALA A 35 -4.94 -1.64 2.77
C ALA A 35 -6.01 -0.81 3.49
N GLU A 36 -6.72 -1.41 4.45
CA GLU A 36 -7.70 -0.69 5.26
C GLU A 36 -7.03 0.49 5.99
N ALA A 37 -7.56 1.70 5.80
CA ALA A 37 -7.00 2.90 6.40
C ALA A 37 -7.09 2.83 7.93
N THR A 38 -5.94 2.82 8.61
CA THR A 38 -5.90 2.98 10.08
C THR A 38 -6.45 4.34 10.50
N GLU A 39 -7.26 4.35 11.56
CA GLU A 39 -7.90 5.53 12.12
C GLU A 39 -6.90 6.68 12.36
N SER A 40 -7.18 7.87 11.80
CA SER A 40 -6.33 9.05 11.99
C SER A 40 -6.43 9.56 13.44
N PRO A 41 -5.32 9.98 14.07
CA PRO A 41 -5.30 10.45 15.46
C PRO A 41 -5.72 11.92 15.63
N VAL A 42 -6.27 12.55 14.59
CA VAL A 42 -6.76 13.94 14.67
C VAL A 42 -8.12 13.92 15.35
N GLU A 43 -8.29 14.70 16.42
CA GLU A 43 -9.60 14.92 17.06
C GLU A 43 -10.51 15.77 16.13
N SER A 44 -10.98 15.18 15.02
CA SER A 44 -12.15 15.66 14.31
C SER A 44 -13.37 15.42 15.21
N TYR A 45 -14.23 16.43 15.39
CA TYR A 45 -15.44 16.36 16.22
C TYR A 45 -16.21 15.05 16.00
N GLU A 46 -16.20 14.16 17.00
CA GLU A 46 -16.56 12.74 16.83
C GLU A 46 -18.03 12.51 16.39
N THR A 47 -18.89 13.52 16.47
CA THR A 47 -20.25 13.47 15.91
C THR A 47 -20.72 14.83 15.39
N VAL A 48 -21.54 14.80 14.33
CA VAL A 48 -22.36 15.95 13.89
C VAL A 48 -23.15 16.53 15.06
N SER A 49 -23.63 15.68 15.98
CA SER A 49 -24.43 16.09 17.14
C SER A 49 -23.62 16.76 18.27
N GLN A 50 -22.29 16.60 18.31
CA GLN A 50 -21.42 17.43 19.15
C GLN A 50 -21.28 18.82 18.52
N ALA A 51 -20.99 18.89 17.22
CA ALA A 51 -20.96 20.16 16.50
C ALA A 51 -22.30 20.91 16.56
N GLU A 52 -23.45 20.24 16.42
CA GLU A 52 -24.79 20.84 16.59
C GLU A 52 -25.07 21.37 18.02
N SER A 53 -24.26 21.05 19.03
CA SER A 53 -24.51 21.46 20.42
C SER A 53 -23.80 22.76 20.86
N ASP A 54 -22.80 23.21 20.10
CA ASP A 54 -21.86 24.29 20.49
C ASP A 54 -21.78 25.43 19.44
N LEU A 55 -22.83 25.64 18.64
CA LEU A 55 -22.81 26.63 17.54
C LEU A 55 -23.73 27.82 17.81
N ASP A 56 -23.10 28.93 18.20
CA ASP A 56 -23.79 30.16 18.57
C ASP A 56 -24.27 30.99 17.34
N PRO A 57 -25.40 31.71 17.49
CA PRO A 57 -25.85 32.76 16.58
C PRO A 57 -24.76 33.83 16.36
N ALA A 58 -24.77 34.51 15.20
CA ALA A 58 -23.76 35.53 14.89
C ALA A 58 -23.70 36.63 15.97
N ASP A 59 -22.49 37.00 16.41
CA ASP A 59 -22.29 38.08 17.37
C ASP A 59 -22.76 39.43 16.83
N GLU A 60 -22.43 39.70 15.56
CA GLU A 60 -22.83 40.92 14.87
C GLU A 60 -23.31 40.65 13.43
N VAL A 61 -24.36 41.34 13.00
CA VAL A 61 -24.84 41.31 11.61
C VAL A 61 -24.91 42.74 11.05
N TYR A 62 -24.28 42.95 9.91
CA TYR A 62 -24.19 44.23 9.22
C TYR A 62 -24.98 44.17 7.92
N LEU A 63 -26.14 44.84 7.89
CA LEU A 63 -27.00 44.91 6.71
C LEU A 63 -26.49 45.97 5.72
N ARG A 64 -26.56 45.70 4.41
CA ARG A 64 -26.22 46.63 3.32
C ARG A 64 -27.48 47.13 2.59
N ASP A 65 -27.36 48.24 1.86
CA ASP A 65 -28.46 48.84 1.07
C ASP A 65 -28.85 48.06 -0.21
N ASP A 66 -28.12 46.98 -0.55
CA ASP A 66 -28.19 46.29 -1.84
C ASP A 66 -28.84 44.90 -1.81
N GLY A 67 -29.25 44.41 -0.65
CA GLY A 67 -29.78 43.06 -0.41
C GLY A 67 -28.83 42.15 0.37
N SER A 68 -27.54 42.54 0.49
CA SER A 68 -26.50 41.73 1.11
C SER A 68 -26.32 41.99 2.61
N ALA A 69 -25.61 41.09 3.29
CA ALA A 69 -25.21 41.21 4.69
C ALA A 69 -23.79 40.66 4.93
N VAL A 70 -23.18 41.11 6.04
CA VAL A 70 -21.99 40.47 6.62
C VAL A 70 -22.35 39.97 8.01
N LEU A 71 -22.12 38.68 8.27
CA LEU A 71 -22.29 38.06 9.58
C LEU A 71 -20.89 37.91 10.19
N ARG A 72 -20.70 38.37 11.42
CA ARG A 72 -19.45 38.27 12.17
C ARG A 72 -19.63 37.33 13.34
N TYR A 73 -18.68 36.41 13.49
CA TYR A 73 -18.56 35.48 14.60
C TYR A 73 -17.19 35.71 15.24
N ASP A 74 -17.15 35.93 16.55
CA ASP A 74 -15.93 36.21 17.31
C ASP A 74 -15.57 35.01 18.20
N ASP A 75 -14.57 34.23 17.79
CA ASP A 75 -13.99 33.24 18.68
C ASP A 75 -13.02 33.92 19.66
N ASN A 76 -13.28 33.72 20.96
CA ASN A 76 -12.54 34.28 22.08
C ASN A 76 -11.78 33.18 22.88
N GLU A 77 -11.90 31.90 22.48
CA GLU A 77 -11.32 30.75 23.17
C GLU A 77 -10.40 29.92 22.26
N SER A 78 -9.97 30.46 21.10
CA SER A 78 -8.97 29.81 20.24
C SER A 78 -7.61 29.69 20.96
N ASP A 79 -7.26 28.47 21.38
CA ASP A 79 -5.92 28.15 21.90
C ASP A 79 -4.85 28.09 20.78
N VAL A 80 -5.26 28.15 19.51
CA VAL A 80 -4.41 28.07 18.30
C VAL A 80 -3.87 29.45 17.89
N ASN A 81 -2.57 29.55 17.61
CA ASN A 81 -1.90 30.82 17.23
C ASN A 81 -2.44 31.49 15.96
N GLN A 82 -2.77 30.75 14.90
CA GLN A 82 -3.29 31.29 13.64
C GLN A 82 -4.28 30.31 12.98
N VAL A 83 -5.48 30.82 12.67
CA VAL A 83 -6.48 30.12 11.85
C VAL A 83 -6.98 31.09 10.79
N ASP A 84 -6.63 30.85 9.53
CA ASP A 84 -7.13 31.58 8.38
C ASP A 84 -8.07 30.70 7.54
N LEU A 85 -9.32 31.13 7.35
CA LEU A 85 -10.32 30.44 6.54
C LEU A 85 -10.81 31.34 5.41
N GLY A 86 -10.83 30.79 4.20
CA GLY A 86 -11.20 31.49 2.98
C GLY A 86 -12.20 30.72 2.14
N MET A 87 -13.22 31.40 1.63
CA MET A 87 -14.12 30.85 0.62
C MET A 87 -14.57 31.94 -0.36
N ASP A 88 -14.49 31.67 -1.67
CA ASP A 88 -15.11 32.46 -2.74
C ASP A 88 -16.04 31.52 -3.52
N ALA A 89 -17.35 31.67 -3.32
CA ALA A 89 -18.35 30.82 -3.98
C ALA A 89 -18.52 31.15 -5.48
N SER A 90 -18.02 32.30 -5.94
CA SER A 90 -18.15 32.77 -7.32
C SER A 90 -17.01 32.29 -8.23
N GLU A 91 -15.80 32.19 -7.68
CA GLU A 91 -14.61 31.60 -8.32
C GLU A 91 -14.42 30.11 -7.95
N GLY A 92 -15.25 29.59 -7.04
CA GLY A 92 -15.31 28.18 -6.65
C GLY A 92 -14.17 27.72 -5.73
N LEU A 93 -13.61 28.64 -4.94
CA LEU A 93 -12.39 28.43 -4.15
C LEU A 93 -12.69 28.25 -2.66
N VAL A 94 -11.97 27.33 -2.03
CA VAL A 94 -11.90 27.15 -0.57
C VAL A 94 -10.43 27.09 -0.18
N HIS A 95 -10.10 27.68 0.97
CA HIS A 95 -8.77 27.65 1.56
C HIS A 95 -8.87 27.64 3.09
N MET A 96 -7.90 26.98 3.70
CA MET A 96 -7.74 26.89 5.15
C MET A 96 -6.26 26.84 5.46
N LEU A 97 -5.86 27.60 6.47
CA LEU A 97 -4.55 27.56 7.07
C LEU A 97 -4.71 27.51 8.59
N VAL A 98 -4.08 26.52 9.20
CA VAL A 98 -3.91 26.39 10.64
C VAL A 98 -2.41 26.41 10.93
N ALA A 99 -1.96 27.27 11.84
CA ALA A 99 -0.58 27.23 12.32
C ALA A 99 -0.54 27.44 13.84
N ASP A 100 0.27 26.64 14.51
CA ASP A 100 0.33 26.60 15.96
C ASP A 100 1.73 26.28 16.50
N ASP A 101 1.95 26.56 17.79
CA ASP A 101 3.15 26.11 18.51
C ASP A 101 2.82 24.81 19.28
N LEU A 102 3.72 23.83 19.24
CA LEU A 102 3.55 22.54 19.92
C LEU A 102 3.82 22.63 21.43
N ASP A 103 2.90 22.10 22.23
CA ASP A 103 3.01 22.02 23.68
C ASP A 103 4.24 21.23 24.16
N ASP A 104 4.75 21.58 25.36
CA ASP A 104 5.86 20.90 26.06
C ASP A 104 5.67 19.37 26.24
N GLU A 105 4.43 18.85 26.12
CA GLU A 105 4.13 17.41 26.22
C GLU A 105 4.17 16.68 24.85
N MET A 106 4.17 17.42 23.73
CA MET A 106 4.29 16.86 22.36
C MET A 106 5.70 17.02 21.76
N GLN A 107 6.58 17.80 22.40
CA GLN A 107 8.00 17.89 22.04
C GLN A 107 8.69 16.52 22.25
N ASN A 108 9.00 15.83 21.14
CA ASN A 108 9.88 14.67 21.15
C ASN A 108 11.31 15.10 20.76
N GLU A 109 12.29 14.95 21.65
CA GLU A 109 13.69 15.29 21.37
C GLU A 109 14.22 14.51 20.14
N GLU A 110 13.68 13.33 19.83
CA GLU A 110 14.07 12.49 18.69
C GLU A 110 13.57 13.01 17.32
N PHE A 111 12.62 13.95 17.27
CA PHE A 111 12.02 14.46 16.02
C PHE A 111 12.50 15.90 15.73
N GLU A 112 12.87 16.23 14.49
CA GLU A 112 13.31 17.58 14.13
C GLU A 112 12.34 18.31 13.20
N SER A 113 11.96 17.68 12.08
CA SER A 113 11.01 18.25 11.13
C SER A 113 10.32 17.17 10.30
N ALA A 114 9.11 17.47 9.84
CA ALA A 114 8.46 16.71 8.78
C ALA A 114 7.66 17.65 7.90
N ASP A 115 7.77 17.49 6.58
CA ASP A 115 7.01 18.22 5.58
C ASP A 115 6.28 17.20 4.72
N PHE A 116 5.04 17.51 4.35
CA PHE A 116 4.27 16.75 3.37
C PHE A 116 3.49 17.70 2.48
N SER A 117 3.37 17.36 1.21
CA SER A 117 2.55 18.06 0.24
C SER A 117 1.85 17.02 -0.62
N ALA A 118 0.57 17.23 -0.89
CA ALA A 118 -0.19 16.40 -1.79
C ALA A 118 -1.13 17.26 -2.63
N ILE A 119 -1.19 16.97 -3.92
CA ILE A 119 -2.06 17.60 -4.90
C ILE A 119 -2.85 16.51 -5.64
N LEU A 120 -4.13 16.78 -5.84
CA LEU A 120 -5.08 15.96 -6.59
C LEU A 120 -5.74 16.89 -7.60
N ASP A 121 -5.58 16.65 -8.89
CA ASP A 121 -6.21 17.43 -9.95
C ASP A 121 -6.80 16.52 -11.05
N GLN A 122 -6.91 17.02 -12.28
CA GLN A 122 -7.46 16.27 -13.42
C GLN A 122 -6.45 15.35 -14.11
N GLN A 123 -5.16 15.51 -13.80
CA GLN A 123 -4.06 14.68 -14.32
C GLN A 123 -3.79 13.49 -13.39
N GLY A 124 -4.15 13.62 -12.11
CA GLY A 124 -4.12 12.55 -11.14
C GLY A 124 -3.74 13.03 -9.73
N PHE A 125 -2.94 12.23 -9.04
CA PHE A 125 -2.48 12.47 -7.67
C PHE A 125 -0.96 12.49 -7.60
N ALA A 126 -0.38 13.56 -7.04
CA ALA A 126 1.03 13.63 -6.71
C ALA A 126 1.22 13.99 -5.24
N GLY A 127 2.10 13.28 -4.55
CA GLY A 127 2.47 13.48 -3.17
C GLY A 127 3.98 13.49 -2.98
N ASN A 128 4.47 14.37 -2.11
CA ASN A 128 5.85 14.35 -1.64
C ASN A 128 5.88 14.52 -0.12
N GLY A 129 6.87 13.92 0.53
CA GLY A 129 7.10 14.08 1.96
C GLY A 129 8.57 13.95 2.32
N SER A 130 8.99 14.67 3.35
CA SER A 130 10.33 14.59 3.91
C SER A 130 10.23 14.56 5.44
N LEU A 131 10.98 13.67 6.08
CA LEU A 131 11.03 13.49 7.54
C LEU A 131 12.49 13.52 7.98
N VAL A 132 12.80 14.34 9.00
CA VAL A 132 14.12 14.41 9.62
C VAL A 132 13.97 14.16 11.11
N MET A 133 14.67 13.14 11.60
CA MET A 133 14.73 12.73 13.00
C MET A 133 16.17 12.49 13.44
N GLN A 134 16.41 12.45 14.75
CA GLN A 134 17.70 12.03 15.28
C GLN A 134 17.98 10.59 14.85
N GLN A 135 19.23 10.33 14.48
CA GLN A 135 19.68 8.98 14.14
C GLN A 135 19.58 8.08 15.39
N PRO A 136 18.91 6.91 15.33
CA PRO A 136 18.84 6.01 16.48
C PRO A 136 20.23 5.52 16.89
N ASP A 137 20.51 5.46 18.20
CA ASP A 137 21.80 5.02 18.77
C ASP A 137 22.33 3.70 18.17
N GLU A 138 21.44 2.78 17.74
CA GLU A 138 21.83 1.49 17.17
C GLU A 138 22.10 1.50 15.66
N VAL A 139 21.89 2.61 14.97
CA VAL A 139 22.24 2.82 13.55
C VAL A 139 23.53 3.65 13.50
N THR A 140 24.54 3.17 12.80
CA THR A 140 25.78 3.94 12.52
C THR A 140 25.72 4.62 11.17
N ASP A 141 25.14 3.94 10.18
CA ASP A 141 25.01 4.39 8.79
C ASP A 141 23.79 3.68 8.18
N LEU A 142 23.02 4.35 7.34
CA LEU A 142 21.91 3.78 6.56
C LEU A 142 21.78 4.54 5.25
N SER A 143 21.59 3.81 4.15
CA SER A 143 21.19 4.29 2.83
C SER A 143 20.18 3.31 2.28
N VAL A 144 18.96 3.76 2.03
CA VAL A 144 17.90 2.98 1.38
C VAL A 144 17.39 3.82 0.23
N ASP A 145 17.34 3.25 -0.96
CA ASP A 145 16.82 3.90 -2.16
C ASP A 145 15.90 2.91 -2.88
N VAL A 146 14.62 3.26 -3.00
CA VAL A 146 13.58 2.45 -3.63
C VAL A 146 12.89 3.29 -4.70
N SER A 147 12.82 2.80 -5.93
CA SER A 147 12.09 3.46 -7.02
C SER A 147 11.27 2.46 -7.83
N GLY A 148 10.17 2.93 -8.42
CA GLY A 148 9.37 2.12 -9.34
C GLY A 148 8.62 2.98 -10.36
N GLU A 149 8.43 2.41 -11.55
CA GLU A 149 7.68 3.00 -12.67
C GLU A 149 6.82 1.90 -13.30
N ILE A 150 5.51 2.06 -13.22
CA ILE A 150 4.53 1.41 -14.08
C ILE A 150 4.06 2.50 -15.05
N SER A 151 4.08 2.21 -16.34
CA SER A 151 3.60 3.12 -17.39
C SER A 151 3.14 2.37 -18.64
N ASP A 152 2.52 3.07 -19.59
CA ASP A 152 2.24 2.56 -20.94
C ASP A 152 3.52 2.09 -21.71
N GLU A 153 4.72 2.33 -21.18
CA GLU A 153 6.01 1.91 -21.76
C GLU A 153 6.79 0.90 -20.92
N ARG A 154 6.69 0.89 -19.59
CA ARG A 154 7.51 0.06 -18.68
C ARG A 154 6.75 -0.47 -17.47
N ASN A 155 7.28 -1.55 -16.91
CA ASN A 155 7.01 -1.97 -15.54
C ASN A 155 8.36 -2.36 -14.93
N GLN A 156 8.87 -1.55 -14.00
CA GLN A 156 10.18 -1.72 -13.37
C GLN A 156 10.13 -1.31 -11.88
N PHE A 157 10.94 -1.98 -11.07
CA PHE A 157 11.12 -1.72 -9.64
C PHE A 157 12.58 -1.97 -9.26
N ASP A 158 13.18 -1.03 -8.55
CA ASP A 158 14.54 -1.11 -8.05
C ASP A 158 14.53 -0.77 -6.55
N ALA A 159 15.20 -1.58 -5.73
CA ALA A 159 15.36 -1.34 -4.31
C ALA A 159 16.79 -1.68 -3.88
N THR A 160 17.45 -0.73 -3.23
CA THR A 160 18.77 -0.92 -2.62
C THR A 160 18.73 -0.52 -1.15
N ALA A 161 19.45 -1.24 -0.30
CA ALA A 161 19.53 -0.97 1.14
C ALA A 161 20.91 -1.38 1.66
N ALA A 162 21.73 -0.38 1.98
CA ALA A 162 23.00 -0.52 2.68
C ALA A 162 22.90 0.05 4.10
N GLY A 163 23.58 -0.53 5.07
CA GLY A 163 23.60 0.03 6.43
C GLY A 163 24.57 -0.65 7.38
N THR A 164 24.98 0.10 8.41
CA THR A 164 25.83 -0.37 9.51
C THR A 164 25.13 -0.14 10.84
N PHE A 165 25.04 -1.17 11.67
CA PHE A 165 24.29 -1.16 12.94
C PHE A 165 25.17 -1.60 14.12
N GLU A 166 24.92 -1.04 15.31
CA GLU A 166 25.54 -1.55 16.55
C GLU A 166 25.02 -2.95 16.89
N SER A 167 25.94 -3.90 17.09
CA SER A 167 25.61 -5.27 17.45
C SER A 167 26.27 -5.70 18.75
N ASN A 168 25.47 -6.25 19.66
CA ASN A 168 25.97 -6.87 20.89
C ASN A 168 26.46 -8.31 20.69
N SER A 169 26.54 -8.80 19.44
CA SER A 169 27.09 -10.12 19.12
C SER A 169 28.61 -10.14 19.29
N THR A 170 29.13 -11.16 19.97
CA THR A 170 30.58 -11.44 20.03
C THR A 170 31.03 -12.49 19.00
N THR A 171 30.09 -12.97 18.18
CA THR A 171 30.32 -13.97 17.13
C THR A 171 30.46 -13.25 15.81
N THR A 172 31.52 -13.52 15.05
CA THR A 172 31.63 -13.09 13.65
C THR A 172 31.03 -14.12 12.71
N GLY A 173 30.50 -13.65 11.59
CA GLY A 173 29.96 -14.48 10.52
C GLY A 173 29.42 -13.61 9.38
N GLU A 174 29.21 -14.24 8.24
CA GLU A 174 28.65 -13.63 7.03
C GLU A 174 27.49 -14.51 6.57
N ALA A 175 26.43 -13.91 6.06
CA ALA A 175 25.36 -14.64 5.38
C ALA A 175 24.99 -13.88 4.11
N THR A 176 25.03 -14.56 2.98
CA THR A 176 24.65 -14.03 1.67
C THR A 176 23.50 -14.86 1.08
N THR A 177 22.69 -14.21 0.27
CA THR A 177 21.71 -14.88 -0.60
C THR A 177 21.63 -14.11 -1.90
N SER A 178 21.52 -14.84 -3.00
CA SER A 178 21.28 -14.25 -4.32
C SER A 178 20.42 -15.16 -5.16
N GLY A 179 19.80 -14.63 -6.20
CA GLY A 179 19.05 -15.44 -7.14
C GLY A 179 18.16 -14.62 -8.05
N HIS A 180 17.38 -15.34 -8.83
CA HIS A 180 16.39 -14.77 -9.71
C HIS A 180 15.11 -15.62 -9.76
N MET A 181 14.07 -15.00 -10.28
CA MET A 181 12.78 -15.58 -10.57
C MET A 181 12.29 -15.00 -11.90
N THR A 182 11.81 -15.87 -12.78
CA THR A 182 11.28 -15.49 -14.09
C THR A 182 9.91 -16.13 -14.27
N ALA A 183 8.90 -15.36 -14.65
CA ALA A 183 7.56 -15.86 -14.91
C ALA A 183 7.07 -15.36 -16.27
N THR A 184 6.54 -16.28 -17.07
CA THR A 184 5.72 -16.00 -18.26
C THR A 184 4.29 -16.45 -17.99
N ALA A 185 3.41 -16.39 -18.99
CA ALA A 185 2.04 -16.88 -18.86
C ALA A 185 1.93 -18.40 -18.63
N ASP A 186 2.94 -19.19 -19.01
CA ASP A 186 2.92 -20.68 -18.99
C ASP A 186 4.15 -21.34 -18.34
N ARG A 187 5.24 -20.60 -18.10
CA ARG A 187 6.49 -21.06 -17.48
C ARG A 187 6.80 -20.25 -16.22
N PHE A 188 7.28 -20.93 -15.18
CA PHE A 188 7.85 -20.34 -13.97
C PHE A 188 9.24 -20.91 -13.72
N GLU A 189 10.21 -20.05 -13.42
CA GLU A 189 11.60 -20.42 -13.18
C GLU A 189 12.13 -19.67 -11.95
N THR A 190 12.91 -20.34 -11.12
CA THR A 190 13.69 -19.71 -10.05
C THR A 190 14.97 -20.47 -9.78
N ALA A 191 16.07 -19.73 -9.65
CA ALA A 191 17.33 -20.29 -9.20
C ALA A 191 18.02 -19.31 -8.25
N GLY A 192 18.80 -19.85 -7.32
CA GLY A 192 19.47 -19.01 -6.33
C GLY A 192 20.46 -19.76 -5.46
N THR A 193 21.15 -18.98 -4.63
CA THR A 193 22.13 -19.44 -3.67
C THR A 193 21.92 -18.79 -2.31
N ILE A 194 22.27 -19.50 -1.25
CA ILE A 194 22.42 -18.99 0.12
C ILE A 194 23.76 -19.52 0.63
N SER A 195 24.64 -18.64 1.09
CA SER A 195 25.87 -19.03 1.78
C SER A 195 25.90 -18.42 3.18
N ALA A 196 26.38 -19.16 4.17
CA ALA A 196 26.52 -18.68 5.53
C ALA A 196 27.79 -19.22 6.19
N GLU A 197 28.68 -18.31 6.57
CA GLU A 197 29.88 -18.60 7.34
C GLU A 197 29.70 -18.18 8.81
N SER A 198 30.08 -19.03 9.77
CA SER A 198 30.08 -18.62 11.19
C SER A 198 31.30 -19.09 11.94
N GLY A 199 32.03 -18.15 12.55
CA GLY A 199 33.13 -18.44 13.47
C GLY A 199 32.72 -19.15 14.77
N THR A 200 31.43 -19.42 14.98
CA THR A 200 30.91 -20.23 16.10
C THR A 200 30.08 -21.44 15.71
N MET A 201 29.87 -21.71 14.41
CA MET A 201 29.53 -23.08 14.03
C MET A 201 30.68 -23.97 14.49
N ALA A 202 30.35 -25.04 15.22
CA ALA A 202 31.33 -26.09 15.42
C ALA A 202 31.71 -26.64 14.04
N ALA A 203 32.96 -27.08 13.88
CA ALA A 203 33.28 -28.04 12.83
C ALA A 203 32.51 -29.33 13.14
N GLY A 204 31.26 -29.38 12.66
CA GLY A 204 30.46 -30.58 12.56
C GLY A 204 30.94 -31.40 11.38
N ASP A 205 30.42 -32.62 11.27
CA ASP A 205 30.75 -33.50 10.18
C ASP A 205 30.25 -32.96 8.84
N ASP A 206 31.16 -33.02 7.85
CA ASP A 206 30.86 -32.68 6.46
C ASP A 206 29.56 -33.38 6.04
N THR A 207 28.57 -32.58 5.66
CA THR A 207 27.25 -33.05 5.24
C THR A 207 26.94 -32.42 3.90
N SER A 208 26.66 -33.24 2.89
CA SER A 208 26.19 -32.77 1.59
C SER A 208 24.93 -33.51 1.17
N MET A 209 24.10 -32.84 0.38
CA MET A 209 22.89 -33.41 -0.18
C MET A 209 22.60 -32.69 -1.49
N SER A 210 22.59 -33.43 -2.59
CA SER A 210 22.13 -32.99 -3.90
C SER A 210 20.95 -33.87 -4.29
N VAL A 211 19.87 -33.25 -4.74
CA VAL A 211 18.65 -33.89 -5.21
C VAL A 211 18.32 -33.31 -6.57
N SER A 212 18.05 -34.18 -7.54
CA SER A 212 17.34 -33.79 -8.75
C SER A 212 16.06 -34.61 -8.93
N LEU A 213 15.05 -33.98 -9.54
CA LEU A 213 13.77 -34.59 -9.88
C LEU A 213 13.47 -34.29 -11.35
N GLU A 214 13.20 -35.34 -12.12
CA GLU A 214 12.84 -35.28 -13.54
C GLU A 214 11.50 -36.01 -13.78
N ASP A 215 10.64 -35.43 -14.62
CA ASP A 215 9.45 -36.10 -15.12
C ASP A 215 9.81 -37.23 -16.12
N THR A 216 9.01 -38.29 -16.12
CA THR A 216 9.11 -39.40 -17.08
C THR A 216 7.78 -39.64 -17.78
N SER A 217 7.75 -40.54 -18.77
CA SER A 217 6.53 -40.85 -19.52
C SER A 217 5.40 -41.51 -18.73
N ASP A 218 5.68 -41.96 -17.50
CA ASP A 218 4.79 -42.78 -16.69
C ASP A 218 5.05 -42.66 -15.17
N GLY A 219 5.59 -41.51 -14.73
CA GLY A 219 5.90 -41.18 -13.34
C GLY A 219 7.13 -40.27 -13.22
N TYR A 220 7.95 -40.45 -12.18
CA TYR A 220 9.01 -39.49 -11.81
C TYR A 220 10.32 -40.20 -11.47
N THR A 221 11.46 -39.58 -11.79
CA THR A 221 12.79 -40.02 -11.34
C THR A 221 13.34 -39.05 -10.31
N ILE A 222 13.82 -39.55 -9.17
CA ILE A 222 14.51 -38.75 -8.16
C ILE A 222 15.93 -39.31 -7.98
N ASP A 223 16.94 -38.52 -8.32
CA ASP A 223 18.33 -38.83 -8.06
C ASP A 223 18.81 -38.09 -6.80
N VAL A 224 19.44 -38.81 -5.87
CA VAL A 224 19.89 -38.28 -4.58
C VAL A 224 21.34 -38.69 -4.33
N ALA A 225 22.23 -37.71 -4.29
CA ALA A 225 23.60 -37.86 -3.80
C ALA A 225 23.70 -37.20 -2.42
N GLN A 226 24.01 -37.96 -1.37
CA GLN A 226 24.13 -37.44 -0.01
C GLN A 226 25.35 -38.00 0.72
N GLU A 227 25.90 -37.17 1.60
CA GLU A 227 26.90 -37.52 2.59
C GLU A 227 26.44 -37.01 3.95
N ARG A 228 26.48 -37.87 4.97
CA ARG A 228 25.99 -37.51 6.31
C ARG A 228 26.55 -38.39 7.41
N SER A 229 26.52 -37.88 8.65
CA SER A 229 26.70 -38.68 9.86
C SER A 229 25.48 -39.54 10.22
N ILE A 230 25.75 -40.73 10.73
CA ILE A 230 24.82 -41.78 11.14
C ILE A 230 25.16 -42.19 12.58
N TYR A 231 24.23 -41.89 13.49
CA TYR A 231 24.33 -42.30 14.88
C TYR A 231 24.33 -43.83 15.04
N ASP A 232 25.07 -44.33 16.05
CA ASP A 232 25.21 -45.78 16.33
C ASP A 232 23.85 -46.52 16.48
N PHE A 233 22.77 -45.83 16.89
CA PHE A 233 21.44 -46.45 17.02
C PHE A 233 20.75 -46.76 15.68
N SER A 234 21.19 -46.13 14.59
CA SER A 234 20.69 -46.35 13.22
C SER A 234 21.73 -47.02 12.30
N ALA A 235 22.98 -47.18 12.75
CA ALA A 235 24.08 -47.82 12.00
C ALA A 235 23.68 -49.15 11.34
N GLU A 236 23.03 -50.07 12.07
CA GLU A 236 22.62 -51.40 11.55
C GLU A 236 21.76 -51.33 10.26
N GLN A 237 21.07 -50.21 10.02
CA GLN A 237 20.24 -49.98 8.82
C GLN A 237 21.07 -49.56 7.59
N TRP A 238 22.28 -49.04 7.80
CA TRP A 238 23.13 -48.43 6.78
C TRP A 238 24.50 -49.10 6.62
N GLU A 239 24.92 -49.96 7.56
CA GLU A 239 26.21 -50.70 7.59
C GLU A 239 26.56 -51.50 6.33
N THR A 240 25.56 -51.87 5.51
CA THR A 240 25.79 -52.59 4.25
C THR A 240 24.92 -52.04 3.12
N ARG A 241 25.39 -52.10 1.88
CA ARG A 241 24.62 -51.71 0.68
C ARG A 241 23.27 -52.43 0.56
N GLU A 242 23.18 -53.65 1.08
CA GLU A 242 21.96 -54.47 1.10
C GLU A 242 20.97 -53.97 2.17
N ALA A 243 21.47 -53.61 3.36
CA ALA A 243 20.67 -52.94 4.39
C ALA A 243 20.20 -51.55 3.93
N ALA A 244 21.11 -50.73 3.39
CA ALA A 244 20.80 -49.41 2.85
C ALA A 244 19.72 -49.49 1.75
N LYS A 245 19.82 -50.43 0.79
CA LYS A 245 18.75 -50.62 -0.21
C LYS A 245 17.43 -51.05 0.42
N GLN A 246 17.44 -51.90 1.45
CA GLN A 246 16.21 -52.26 2.17
C GLN A 246 15.60 -51.03 2.87
N THR A 247 16.41 -50.22 3.56
CA THR A 247 15.95 -49.01 4.26
C THR A 247 15.41 -47.97 3.29
N LEU A 248 16.06 -47.75 2.14
CA LEU A 248 15.53 -46.90 1.07
C LEU A 248 14.21 -47.46 0.51
N GLN A 249 14.08 -48.77 0.32
CA GLN A 249 12.84 -49.40 -0.16
C GLN A 249 11.70 -49.29 0.87
N GLU A 250 12.00 -49.36 2.16
CA GLU A 250 11.03 -49.15 3.24
C GLU A 250 10.58 -47.68 3.35
N GLN A 251 11.46 -46.72 3.01
CA GLN A 251 11.14 -45.29 2.99
C GLN A 251 10.37 -44.90 1.72
N TYR A 252 11.00 -45.02 0.55
CA TYR A 252 10.48 -44.53 -0.73
C TYR A 252 9.45 -45.49 -1.37
N GLY A 253 9.58 -46.80 -1.16
CA GLY A 253 8.63 -47.79 -1.67
C GLY A 253 7.28 -47.79 -0.94
N ALA A 254 7.23 -47.29 0.30
CA ALA A 254 5.98 -47.06 1.01
C ALA A 254 5.14 -45.96 0.34
N ILE A 255 5.78 -44.89 -0.12
CA ILE A 255 5.13 -43.77 -0.84
C ILE A 255 4.49 -44.27 -2.13
N ALA A 256 5.25 -44.98 -2.97
CA ALA A 256 4.72 -45.56 -4.22
C ALA A 256 3.51 -46.48 -3.96
N THR A 257 3.61 -47.35 -2.95
CA THR A 257 2.54 -48.29 -2.59
C THR A 257 1.30 -47.58 -2.06
N GLN A 258 1.46 -46.47 -1.32
CA GLN A 258 0.37 -45.64 -0.84
C GLN A 258 -0.37 -44.93 -1.99
N MET A 259 0.37 -44.48 -3.00
CA MET A 259 -0.15 -43.86 -4.23
C MET A 259 -0.61 -44.89 -5.29
N GLY A 260 -0.59 -46.19 -4.98
CA GLY A 260 -1.06 -47.26 -5.89
C GLY A 260 -0.10 -47.64 -7.03
N GLY A 261 1.04 -46.97 -7.14
CA GLY A 261 2.09 -47.22 -8.12
C GLY A 261 3.18 -48.18 -7.63
N THR A 262 4.36 -48.11 -8.27
CA THR A 262 5.56 -48.88 -7.91
C THR A 262 6.80 -47.98 -7.86
N SER A 263 7.84 -48.41 -7.15
CA SER A 263 9.18 -47.83 -7.30
C SER A 263 10.30 -48.87 -7.40
N ASP A 264 11.29 -48.59 -8.25
CA ASP A 264 12.62 -49.22 -8.18
C ASP A 264 13.62 -48.24 -7.53
N ILE A 265 14.71 -48.78 -6.97
CA ILE A 265 15.72 -48.01 -6.25
C ILE A 265 17.10 -48.52 -6.66
N GLN A 266 17.82 -47.73 -7.43
CA GLN A 266 19.18 -48.05 -7.84
C GLN A 266 20.17 -47.26 -7.00
N ILE A 267 20.84 -47.92 -6.06
CA ILE A 267 22.06 -47.34 -5.45
C ILE A 267 23.17 -47.40 -6.49
N ASN A 268 23.76 -46.26 -6.83
CA ASN A 268 24.93 -46.12 -7.71
C ASN A 268 26.22 -46.19 -6.86
N GLU A 269 26.41 -45.24 -5.94
CA GLU A 269 27.53 -45.18 -4.99
C GLU A 269 27.09 -45.53 -3.56
N TYR A 270 28.02 -46.14 -2.81
CA TYR A 270 27.82 -46.54 -1.42
C TYR A 270 29.19 -46.66 -0.75
N GLU A 271 29.41 -45.84 0.28
CA GLU A 271 30.53 -45.95 1.20
C GLU A 271 30.03 -45.73 2.64
N TYR A 272 30.54 -46.53 3.58
CA TYR A 272 30.22 -46.45 5.01
C TYR A 272 31.52 -46.53 5.81
N GLU A 273 31.80 -45.49 6.60
CA GLU A 273 32.99 -45.35 7.44
C GLU A 273 32.60 -45.38 8.92
N GLU A 274 32.99 -46.46 9.62
CA GLU A 274 32.86 -46.59 11.08
C GLU A 274 33.90 -45.68 11.76
N ARG A 275 33.46 -44.59 12.43
CA ARG A 275 34.34 -43.68 13.17
C ARG A 275 34.20 -43.87 14.68
N THR A 276 34.87 -43.05 15.48
CA THR A 276 35.06 -43.30 16.91
C THR A 276 33.89 -42.86 17.79
N THR A 277 32.96 -43.79 18.08
CA THR A 277 31.85 -43.69 19.05
C THR A 277 30.80 -42.63 18.72
N ASP A 278 29.58 -43.11 18.40
CA ASP A 278 28.35 -42.34 18.17
C ASP A 278 28.24 -41.57 16.82
N ASP A 279 29.19 -41.72 15.89
CA ASP A 279 29.30 -40.87 14.70
C ASP A 279 29.93 -41.59 13.48
N ASN A 280 29.13 -42.30 12.68
CA ASN A 280 29.58 -43.03 11.49
C ASN A 280 29.29 -42.21 10.22
N ARG A 281 30.15 -42.19 9.20
CA ARG A 281 29.86 -41.47 7.93
C ARG A 281 29.27 -42.41 6.89
N LEU A 282 28.27 -41.92 6.17
CA LEU A 282 27.62 -42.61 5.05
C LEU A 282 27.59 -41.69 3.83
N THR A 283 28.16 -42.17 2.73
CA THR A 283 28.08 -41.54 1.41
C THR A 283 27.23 -42.44 0.50
N LEU A 284 26.20 -41.88 -0.12
CA LEU A 284 25.20 -42.58 -0.92
C LEU A 284 24.87 -41.77 -2.18
N ASP A 285 24.88 -42.43 -3.32
CA ASP A 285 24.24 -41.94 -4.55
C ASP A 285 23.18 -43.00 -4.91
N PHE A 286 21.92 -42.58 -5.04
CA PHE A 286 20.84 -43.46 -5.44
C PHE A 286 19.74 -42.76 -6.26
N THR A 287 19.25 -43.49 -7.25
CA THR A 287 18.09 -43.14 -8.07
C THR A 287 16.84 -43.85 -7.53
N VAL A 288 15.70 -43.16 -7.48
CA VAL A 288 14.36 -43.73 -7.24
C VAL A 288 13.49 -43.46 -8.46
N GLU A 289 13.11 -44.51 -9.17
CA GLU A 289 12.18 -44.44 -10.31
C GLU A 289 10.78 -44.78 -9.80
N TYR A 290 9.86 -43.83 -9.83
CA TYR A 290 8.43 -44.01 -9.52
C TYR A 290 7.64 -44.22 -10.80
N THR A 291 6.72 -45.19 -10.80
CA THR A 291 5.84 -45.47 -11.95
C THR A 291 4.38 -45.55 -11.52
N GLY A 292 3.51 -44.81 -12.23
CA GLY A 292 2.06 -44.84 -12.08
C GLY A 292 1.57 -44.39 -10.71
N ILE A 293 2.17 -43.35 -10.14
CA ILE A 293 1.75 -42.76 -8.85
C ILE A 293 0.76 -41.60 -9.01
N ASP A 294 0.66 -41.02 -10.21
CA ASP A 294 -0.02 -39.77 -10.54
C ASP A 294 -1.49 -39.80 -10.08
N ALA A 295 -2.24 -40.85 -10.45
CA ALA A 295 -3.63 -41.04 -9.99
C ALA A 295 -3.79 -41.14 -8.46
N GLY A 296 -2.75 -41.57 -7.74
CA GLY A 296 -2.71 -41.59 -6.28
C GLY A 296 -2.22 -40.30 -5.64
N ILE A 297 -1.54 -39.43 -6.40
CA ILE A 297 -1.29 -38.02 -6.07
C ILE A 297 -2.61 -37.26 -6.25
N GLU A 298 -3.27 -37.39 -7.41
CA GLU A 298 -4.59 -36.84 -7.71
C GLU A 298 -5.61 -37.15 -6.61
N GLU A 299 -5.81 -38.43 -6.26
CA GLU A 299 -6.78 -38.85 -5.24
C GLU A 299 -6.46 -38.26 -3.85
N GLN A 300 -5.19 -38.21 -3.45
CA GLN A 300 -4.79 -37.65 -2.15
C GLN A 300 -4.91 -36.13 -2.10
N LEU A 301 -4.54 -35.44 -3.19
CA LEU A 301 -4.60 -33.99 -3.30
C LEU A 301 -6.05 -33.51 -3.39
N ALA A 302 -6.88 -34.17 -4.20
CA ALA A 302 -8.33 -33.91 -4.23
C ALA A 302 -8.99 -34.18 -2.87
N THR A 303 -8.58 -35.25 -2.17
CA THR A 303 -9.06 -35.52 -0.81
C THR A 303 -8.59 -34.45 0.19
N ALA A 304 -7.37 -33.92 0.06
CA ALA A 304 -6.88 -32.86 0.93
C ALA A 304 -7.67 -31.55 0.71
N LEU A 305 -7.80 -31.12 -0.55
CA LEU A 305 -8.53 -29.92 -0.96
C LEU A 305 -10.02 -29.98 -0.56
N ALA A 306 -10.70 -31.12 -0.79
CA ALA A 306 -12.11 -31.29 -0.44
C ALA A 306 -12.40 -31.52 1.06
N ASN A 307 -11.37 -31.63 1.91
CA ASN A 307 -11.51 -31.70 3.37
C ASN A 307 -10.92 -30.46 4.08
N ASP A 308 -10.50 -29.44 3.34
CA ASP A 308 -10.07 -28.16 3.90
C ASP A 308 -11.30 -27.30 4.20
N ASP A 309 -11.58 -27.07 5.50
CA ASP A 309 -12.71 -26.23 5.95
C ASP A 309 -12.61 -24.76 5.47
N SER A 310 -11.46 -24.31 4.94
CA SER A 310 -11.29 -22.96 4.37
C SER A 310 -11.56 -22.86 2.87
N SER A 311 -11.53 -24.00 2.17
CA SER A 311 -11.76 -24.10 0.73
C SER A 311 -13.10 -24.82 0.50
N ASP A 312 -14.20 -24.08 0.25
CA ASP A 312 -15.58 -24.64 0.10
C ASP A 312 -15.76 -25.38 -1.25
N LEU A 313 -14.86 -26.32 -1.53
CA LEU A 313 -14.71 -27.07 -2.77
C LEU A 313 -15.46 -28.40 -2.68
N SER A 314 -16.27 -28.69 -3.69
CA SER A 314 -16.78 -30.05 -3.85
C SER A 314 -15.65 -31.01 -4.25
N GLN A 315 -15.85 -32.29 -3.92
CA GLN A 315 -14.95 -33.37 -4.33
C GLN A 315 -14.62 -33.35 -5.85
N SER A 316 -15.57 -32.98 -6.71
CA SER A 316 -15.36 -32.87 -8.16
C SER A 316 -14.51 -31.67 -8.59
N GLU A 317 -14.56 -30.57 -7.85
CA GLU A 317 -13.76 -29.37 -8.09
C GLU A 317 -12.31 -29.60 -7.62
N ALA A 318 -12.15 -30.22 -6.45
CA ALA A 318 -10.87 -30.68 -5.93
C ALA A 318 -10.20 -31.73 -6.84
N GLU A 319 -10.96 -32.69 -7.40
CA GLU A 319 -10.49 -33.63 -8.43
C GLU A 319 -10.01 -32.90 -9.71
N THR A 320 -10.65 -31.79 -10.08
CA THR A 320 -10.25 -31.01 -11.25
C THR A 320 -8.95 -30.24 -11.02
N ILE A 321 -8.78 -29.58 -9.86
CA ILE A 321 -7.50 -28.94 -9.51
C ILE A 321 -6.36 -29.98 -9.44
N ALA A 322 -6.60 -31.11 -8.78
CA ALA A 322 -5.58 -32.14 -8.56
C ALA A 322 -5.07 -32.77 -9.88
N ALA A 323 -5.96 -32.97 -10.86
CA ALA A 323 -5.58 -33.41 -12.20
C ALA A 323 -4.75 -32.36 -12.96
N ASN A 324 -5.06 -31.07 -12.83
CA ASN A 324 -4.25 -30.01 -13.47
C ASN A 324 -2.86 -29.86 -12.82
N ILE A 325 -2.74 -30.10 -11.51
CA ILE A 325 -1.44 -30.09 -10.80
C ILE A 325 -0.53 -31.24 -11.26
N THR A 326 -1.10 -32.39 -11.61
CA THR A 326 -0.35 -33.53 -12.19
C THR A 326 -0.15 -33.41 -13.71
N GLU A 327 -0.73 -32.40 -14.36
CA GLU A 327 -0.43 -31.99 -15.74
C GLU A 327 0.65 -30.88 -15.85
N LEU A 328 1.18 -30.39 -14.72
CA LEU A 328 2.37 -29.53 -14.70
C LEU A 328 3.60 -30.34 -15.13
N GLU A 329 4.46 -29.74 -15.95
CA GLU A 329 5.71 -30.35 -16.42
C GLU A 329 6.88 -29.80 -15.59
N ILE A 330 7.57 -30.68 -14.87
CA ILE A 330 8.79 -30.36 -14.12
C ILE A 330 9.96 -30.45 -15.10
N GLU A 331 10.34 -29.32 -15.71
CA GLU A 331 11.48 -29.26 -16.63
C GLU A 331 12.81 -29.46 -15.88
N THR A 332 12.96 -28.77 -14.74
CA THR A 332 14.11 -28.85 -13.85
C THR A 332 13.64 -28.78 -12.40
N PHE A 333 14.17 -29.65 -11.56
CA PHE A 333 14.20 -29.43 -10.12
C PHE A 333 15.55 -29.95 -9.61
N GLU A 334 16.45 -29.03 -9.28
CA GLU A 334 17.75 -29.31 -8.67
C GLU A 334 17.86 -28.57 -7.33
N PHE A 335 18.33 -29.26 -6.30
CA PHE A 335 18.58 -28.68 -4.98
C PHE A 335 19.87 -29.27 -4.42
N THR A 336 20.82 -28.41 -4.07
CA THR A 336 22.10 -28.81 -3.46
C THR A 336 22.28 -28.07 -2.14
N MET A 337 22.74 -28.79 -1.11
CA MET A 337 23.10 -28.29 0.21
C MET A 337 24.46 -28.87 0.59
N ASN A 338 25.39 -28.02 0.99
CA ASN A 338 26.71 -28.40 1.49
C ASN A 338 26.96 -27.73 2.84
N GLN A 339 27.48 -28.48 3.80
CA GLN A 339 27.93 -27.98 5.10
C GLN A 339 29.31 -28.55 5.38
N SER A 340 30.33 -27.70 5.48
CA SER A 340 31.72 -28.11 5.71
C SER A 340 32.50 -27.00 6.42
N ASP A 341 33.42 -27.35 7.32
CA ASP A 341 34.38 -26.43 7.96
C ASP A 341 33.81 -25.13 8.60
N GLY A 342 32.50 -25.05 8.87
CA GLY A 342 31.81 -23.88 9.42
C GLY A 342 31.12 -22.97 8.39
N THR A 343 31.10 -23.39 7.12
CA THR A 343 30.25 -22.84 6.04
C THR A 343 29.00 -23.70 5.86
N PHE A 344 27.95 -23.07 5.33
CA PHE A 344 26.70 -23.69 4.93
C PHE A 344 26.24 -23.05 3.63
N ASP A 345 26.22 -23.82 2.55
CA ASP A 345 25.91 -23.39 1.20
C ASP A 345 24.67 -24.15 0.70
N VAL A 346 23.70 -23.45 0.12
CA VAL A 346 22.52 -23.99 -0.54
C VAL A 346 22.43 -23.38 -1.92
N GLU A 347 22.13 -24.22 -2.92
CA GLU A 347 21.91 -23.83 -4.31
C GLU A 347 20.60 -24.51 -4.78
N TRP A 348 19.78 -23.81 -5.55
CA TRP A 348 18.58 -24.41 -6.18
C TRP A 348 18.38 -23.90 -7.60
N GLU A 349 17.76 -24.72 -8.44
CA GLU A 349 17.26 -24.39 -9.78
C GLU A 349 15.95 -25.14 -9.99
N ILE A 350 14.84 -24.44 -10.22
CA ILE A 350 13.50 -25.01 -10.39
C ILE A 350 12.86 -24.35 -11.61
N ALA A 351 12.43 -25.16 -12.57
CA ALA A 351 11.69 -24.73 -13.76
C ALA A 351 10.43 -25.59 -13.93
N LEU A 352 9.27 -24.93 -13.99
CA LEU A 352 7.95 -25.52 -14.14
C LEU A 352 7.30 -24.97 -15.41
N ALA A 353 6.69 -25.84 -16.21
CA ALA A 353 6.01 -25.48 -17.45
C ALA A 353 4.54 -25.96 -17.46
N ASN A 354 3.74 -25.34 -18.33
CA ASN A 354 2.30 -25.55 -18.50
C ASN A 354 1.45 -25.18 -17.26
N TYR A 355 1.88 -24.18 -16.46
CA TYR A 355 1.10 -23.74 -15.30
C TYR A 355 -0.12 -22.89 -15.66
N ASP A 356 -0.19 -22.39 -16.91
CA ASP A 356 -1.35 -21.69 -17.48
C ASP A 356 -2.65 -22.49 -17.32
N LYS A 357 -2.59 -23.81 -17.54
CA LYS A 357 -3.73 -24.72 -17.35
C LYS A 357 -4.27 -24.72 -15.93
N LEU A 358 -3.37 -24.67 -14.93
CA LEU A 358 -3.75 -24.65 -13.53
C LEU A 358 -4.44 -23.33 -13.18
N THR A 359 -3.90 -22.21 -13.67
CA THR A 359 -4.50 -20.88 -13.54
C THR A 359 -5.89 -20.82 -14.19
N ILE A 360 -6.04 -21.32 -15.42
CA ILE A 360 -7.34 -21.40 -16.12
C ILE A 360 -8.31 -22.32 -15.37
N ALA A 361 -7.86 -23.45 -14.83
CA ALA A 361 -8.70 -24.35 -14.03
C ALA A 361 -9.17 -23.72 -12.71
N MET A 362 -8.37 -22.83 -12.10
CA MET A 362 -8.80 -22.04 -10.94
C MET A 362 -9.82 -20.95 -11.31
N LEU A 363 -9.71 -20.34 -12.50
CA LEU A 363 -10.72 -19.41 -13.02
C LEU A 363 -12.04 -20.11 -13.38
N ASP A 364 -11.97 -21.27 -14.02
CA ASP A 364 -13.13 -22.14 -14.30
C ASP A 364 -13.85 -22.56 -13.02
N LEU A 365 -13.09 -22.80 -11.95
CA LEU A 365 -13.63 -23.09 -10.61
C LEU A 365 -14.29 -21.86 -9.97
N ALA A 366 -13.64 -20.69 -10.04
CA ALA A 366 -14.22 -19.44 -9.53
C ALA A 366 -15.56 -19.11 -10.22
N GLU A 367 -15.71 -19.44 -11.51
CA GLU A 367 -16.98 -19.34 -12.25
C GLU A 367 -18.01 -20.43 -11.85
N SER A 368 -17.56 -21.64 -11.47
CA SER A 368 -18.46 -22.76 -11.16
C SER A 368 -19.02 -22.74 -9.74
N THR A 369 -18.23 -22.22 -8.79
CA THR A 369 -18.63 -22.08 -7.39
C THR A 369 -19.65 -20.94 -7.27
N ASP A 370 -20.65 -21.04 -6.39
CA ASP A 370 -21.64 -19.96 -6.17
C ASP A 370 -21.04 -18.79 -5.34
N MET A 371 -19.74 -18.50 -5.55
CA MET A 371 -18.95 -17.37 -5.02
C MET A 371 -19.32 -16.03 -5.71
N ASN A 372 -20.59 -15.90 -6.11
CA ASN A 372 -21.25 -14.73 -6.71
C ASN A 372 -21.21 -13.44 -5.85
N GLY A 373 -20.44 -13.43 -4.75
CA GLY A 373 -20.18 -12.27 -3.90
C GLY A 373 -18.71 -11.85 -3.81
N THR A 374 -17.77 -12.56 -4.46
CA THR A 374 -16.32 -12.31 -4.30
C THR A 374 -15.62 -11.88 -5.59
N MET A 375 -16.05 -12.39 -6.76
CA MET A 375 -15.62 -11.89 -8.07
C MET A 375 -16.81 -11.88 -9.05
N PRO A 376 -17.16 -10.74 -9.67
CA PRO A 376 -17.96 -10.68 -10.89
C PRO A 376 -17.48 -11.62 -12.00
N GLN A 377 -18.41 -12.10 -12.84
CA GLN A 377 -18.08 -12.89 -14.03
C GLN A 377 -17.26 -12.10 -15.07
N GLU A 378 -17.41 -10.77 -15.06
CA GLU A 378 -16.64 -9.82 -15.88
C GLU A 378 -15.15 -9.86 -15.53
N ASP A 379 -14.81 -9.89 -14.24
CA ASP A 379 -13.43 -9.99 -13.75
C ASP A 379 -12.78 -11.33 -14.14
N ILE A 380 -13.54 -12.43 -14.14
CA ILE A 380 -13.05 -13.75 -14.56
C ILE A 380 -12.78 -13.77 -16.07
N ASP A 381 -13.67 -13.19 -16.88
CA ASP A 381 -13.47 -13.07 -18.33
C ASP A 381 -12.31 -12.10 -18.67
N ASN A 382 -12.15 -11.02 -17.90
CA ASN A 382 -11.00 -10.11 -18.01
C ASN A 382 -9.69 -10.80 -17.63
N ALA A 383 -9.64 -11.57 -16.53
CA ALA A 383 -8.46 -12.33 -16.12
C ALA A 383 -8.05 -13.38 -17.17
N ARG A 384 -9.03 -14.10 -17.75
CA ARG A 384 -8.78 -14.99 -18.90
C ARG A 384 -8.19 -14.22 -20.08
N ALA A 385 -8.76 -13.08 -20.44
CA ALA A 385 -8.32 -12.28 -21.58
C ALA A 385 -6.96 -11.60 -21.35
N ALA A 386 -6.61 -11.30 -20.09
CA ALA A 386 -5.29 -10.84 -19.68
C ALA A 386 -4.22 -11.94 -19.85
N ILE A 387 -4.46 -13.17 -19.39
CA ILE A 387 -3.56 -14.32 -19.64
C ILE A 387 -3.38 -14.54 -21.16
N ASP A 388 -4.47 -14.46 -21.91
CA ASP A 388 -4.49 -14.54 -23.37
C ASP A 388 -3.70 -13.39 -24.04
N ALA A 389 -3.57 -12.23 -23.38
CA ALA A 389 -2.75 -11.09 -23.83
C ALA A 389 -1.28 -11.27 -23.46
N GLN A 390 -0.97 -11.77 -22.26
CA GLN A 390 0.40 -12.12 -21.83
C GLN A 390 1.03 -13.14 -22.79
N GLN A 391 0.29 -14.20 -23.17
CA GLN A 391 0.73 -15.20 -24.15
C GLN A 391 0.97 -14.62 -25.56
N LYS A 392 0.20 -13.60 -25.98
CA LYS A 392 0.38 -12.95 -27.29
C LYS A 392 1.56 -11.98 -27.31
N ALA A 393 1.79 -11.31 -26.19
CA ALA A 393 2.86 -10.34 -26.00
C ALA A 393 4.23 -11.00 -25.71
N ASP A 394 4.27 -12.30 -25.40
CA ASP A 394 5.48 -12.98 -24.89
C ASP A 394 5.96 -12.30 -23.59
N LEU A 395 4.99 -11.95 -22.72
CA LEU A 395 5.26 -11.19 -21.49
C LEU A 395 6.14 -12.02 -20.56
N THR A 396 7.28 -11.45 -20.17
CA THR A 396 8.23 -12.08 -19.24
C THR A 396 8.49 -11.13 -18.10
N TRP A 397 8.08 -11.51 -16.89
CA TRP A 397 8.44 -10.83 -15.65
C TRP A 397 9.71 -11.45 -15.09
N GLU A 398 10.66 -10.61 -14.68
CA GLU A 398 11.90 -11.02 -14.04
C GLU A 398 12.07 -10.28 -12.71
N MET A 399 12.64 -10.97 -11.73
CA MET A 399 13.06 -10.43 -10.44
C MET A 399 14.43 -11.00 -10.09
N GLN A 400 15.39 -10.15 -9.74
CA GLN A 400 16.70 -10.54 -9.26
C GLN A 400 16.92 -9.98 -7.85
N TRP A 401 17.62 -10.72 -6.99
CA TRP A 401 18.01 -10.22 -5.68
C TRP A 401 19.44 -10.64 -5.33
N ASP A 402 20.12 -9.78 -4.59
CA ASP A 402 21.42 -10.02 -3.97
C ASP A 402 21.39 -9.38 -2.59
N ALA A 403 21.62 -10.13 -1.52
CA ALA A 403 21.65 -9.60 -0.16
C ALA A 403 22.76 -10.24 0.68
N SER A 404 23.41 -9.44 1.51
CA SER A 404 24.52 -9.82 2.37
C SER A 404 24.38 -9.20 3.76
N VAL A 405 24.79 -9.95 4.77
CA VAL A 405 24.81 -9.53 6.18
C VAL A 405 26.13 -9.98 6.80
N GLU A 406 27.02 -9.03 7.13
CA GLU A 406 28.30 -9.31 7.79
C GLU A 406 28.26 -8.86 9.26
N GLN A 407 28.49 -9.79 10.18
CA GLN A 407 28.74 -9.49 11.58
C GLN A 407 30.24 -9.36 11.83
N THR A 408 30.74 -8.13 11.91
CA THR A 408 32.17 -7.85 12.02
C THR A 408 32.70 -8.08 13.45
N SER A 409 34.03 -8.21 13.58
CA SER A 409 34.71 -8.28 14.88
C SER A 409 34.71 -6.96 15.67
N GLY A 410 34.15 -5.88 15.09
CA GLY A 410 34.04 -4.54 15.68
C GLY A 410 32.85 -4.35 16.62
N ASN A 411 31.98 -5.36 16.77
CA ASN A 411 30.61 -5.23 17.28
C ASN A 411 29.68 -4.45 16.33
N GLU A 412 29.94 -4.49 15.02
CA GLU A 412 29.13 -3.84 13.97
C GLU A 412 28.48 -4.91 13.10
N LEU A 413 27.25 -4.68 12.66
CA LEU A 413 26.52 -5.49 11.70
C LEU A 413 26.34 -4.67 10.42
N THR A 414 26.91 -5.14 9.31
CA THR A 414 26.72 -4.56 7.99
C THR A 414 25.59 -5.29 7.26
N LEU A 415 24.74 -4.55 6.56
CA LEU A 415 23.74 -5.02 5.62
C LEU A 415 24.03 -4.38 4.26
N ASP A 416 23.94 -5.15 3.20
CA ASP A 416 24.00 -4.67 1.82
C ASP A 416 23.01 -5.52 1.01
N ALA A 417 21.99 -4.91 0.42
CA ALA A 417 20.92 -5.62 -0.30
C ALA A 417 20.47 -4.84 -1.54
N GLU A 418 20.25 -5.56 -2.64
CA GLU A 418 19.76 -5.10 -3.93
C GLU A 418 18.65 -6.05 -4.39
N LEU A 419 17.57 -5.48 -4.90
CA LEU A 419 16.41 -6.18 -5.43
C LEU A 419 15.91 -5.41 -6.64
N THR A 420 15.90 -6.03 -7.80
CA THR A 420 15.38 -5.45 -9.04
C THR A 420 14.28 -6.32 -9.60
N SER A 421 13.34 -5.70 -10.31
CA SER A 421 12.32 -6.41 -11.08
C SER A 421 11.96 -5.61 -12.31
N GLU A 422 11.87 -6.29 -13.45
CA GLU A 422 11.48 -5.68 -14.72
C GLU A 422 10.53 -6.60 -15.49
N THR A 423 9.77 -6.05 -16.43
CA THR A 423 8.90 -6.85 -17.31
C THR A 423 9.22 -6.60 -18.78
N GLU A 424 9.81 -7.59 -19.45
CA GLU A 424 10.02 -7.57 -20.89
C GLU A 424 8.67 -7.65 -21.64
N ASN A 425 8.60 -6.99 -22.80
CA ASN A 425 7.42 -6.91 -23.67
C ASN A 425 6.16 -6.27 -23.06
N TRP A 426 6.27 -5.59 -21.91
CA TRP A 426 5.18 -4.86 -21.24
C TRP A 426 4.35 -3.98 -22.18
N LYS A 427 5.00 -3.17 -23.02
CA LYS A 427 4.35 -2.29 -23.99
C LYS A 427 3.45 -3.03 -25.00
N ASP A 428 3.85 -4.23 -25.42
CA ASP A 428 3.06 -5.04 -26.35
C ASP A 428 1.87 -5.73 -25.61
N TYR A 429 2.03 -6.06 -24.33
CA TYR A 429 0.94 -6.53 -23.47
C TYR A 429 -0.12 -5.45 -23.22
N ILE A 430 0.29 -4.24 -22.84
CA ILE A 430 -0.59 -3.06 -22.73
C ILE A 430 -1.34 -2.81 -24.05
N ALA A 431 -0.69 -2.98 -25.20
CA ALA A 431 -1.33 -2.85 -26.50
C ALA A 431 -2.36 -3.97 -26.77
N GLU A 432 -2.12 -5.21 -26.33
CA GLU A 432 -3.10 -6.30 -26.40
C GLU A 432 -4.27 -6.09 -25.42
N LEU A 433 -4.05 -5.61 -24.19
CA LEU A 433 -5.15 -5.26 -23.26
C LEU A 433 -6.08 -4.22 -23.90
N LYS A 434 -5.53 -3.09 -24.37
CA LYS A 434 -6.29 -2.02 -25.05
C LYS A 434 -6.94 -2.50 -26.35
N ALA A 435 -6.43 -3.55 -27.00
CA ALA A 435 -7.02 -4.14 -28.21
C ALA A 435 -8.19 -5.11 -27.92
N ASN A 436 -8.32 -5.58 -26.68
CA ASN A 436 -9.41 -6.46 -26.22
C ASN A 436 -10.44 -5.70 -25.35
N ASP A 437 -10.38 -4.35 -25.33
CA ASP A 437 -11.20 -3.46 -24.50
C ASP A 437 -11.07 -3.76 -22.98
N ILE A 438 -9.90 -4.24 -22.53
CA ILE A 438 -9.56 -4.47 -21.12
C ILE A 438 -8.91 -3.21 -20.55
N GLU A 439 -9.23 -2.88 -19.30
CA GLU A 439 -8.63 -1.78 -18.55
C GLU A 439 -7.13 -1.99 -18.32
N THR A 440 -6.34 -0.92 -18.36
CA THR A 440 -4.89 -0.98 -18.16
C THR A 440 -4.50 -0.44 -16.79
N PRO A 441 -3.39 -0.92 -16.20
CA PRO A 441 -2.88 -0.35 -14.95
C PRO A 441 -2.54 1.13 -15.12
N ASN A 442 -2.81 1.92 -14.08
CA ASN A 442 -2.35 3.30 -13.94
C ASN A 442 -0.86 3.45 -14.27
N ASP A 443 -0.52 4.59 -14.87
CA ASP A 443 0.83 5.10 -14.83
C ASP A 443 1.12 5.54 -13.37
N VAL A 444 2.04 4.83 -12.72
CA VAL A 444 2.44 5.01 -11.30
C VAL A 444 3.94 5.17 -11.23
N LYS A 445 4.39 6.24 -10.59
CA LYS A 445 5.81 6.47 -10.30
C LYS A 445 6.01 6.77 -8.82
N PHE A 446 7.05 6.21 -8.23
CA PHE A 446 7.44 6.57 -6.87
C PHE A 446 8.95 6.42 -6.67
N ASP A 447 9.46 7.22 -5.75
CA ASP A 447 10.85 7.27 -5.33
C ASP A 447 10.87 7.47 -3.80
N LEU A 448 11.64 6.67 -3.06
CA LEU A 448 11.79 6.74 -1.61
C LEU A 448 13.27 6.56 -1.25
N THR A 449 13.87 7.60 -0.68
CA THR A 449 15.23 7.56 -0.13
C THR A 449 15.17 7.70 1.39
N ALA A 450 16.02 6.96 2.10
CA ALA A 450 16.29 7.17 3.52
C ALA A 450 17.79 7.10 3.78
N GLU A 451 18.39 8.20 4.24
CA GLU A 451 19.84 8.31 4.47
C GLU A 451 20.19 8.89 5.85
N THR A 452 21.33 8.47 6.41
CA THR A 452 21.91 9.11 7.60
C THR A 452 22.91 10.20 7.23
N ASP A 453 22.61 11.47 7.55
CA ASP A 453 23.56 12.60 7.46
C ASP A 453 23.99 13.09 8.86
N GLY A 454 25.18 12.66 9.28
CA GLY A 454 25.82 13.10 10.51
C GLY A 454 25.28 12.42 11.77
N ASP A 455 24.36 13.10 12.47
CA ASP A 455 23.69 12.59 13.68
C ASP A 455 22.16 12.45 13.43
N LYS A 456 21.74 12.43 12.16
CA LYS A 456 20.32 12.48 11.74
C LYS A 456 19.99 11.39 10.74
N LEU A 457 18.73 10.98 10.73
CA LEU A 457 18.12 10.15 9.71
C LEU A 457 17.09 10.99 8.95
N SER A 458 17.33 11.17 7.66
CA SER A 458 16.44 11.80 6.69
C SER A 458 15.68 10.72 5.92
N VAL A 459 14.40 10.94 5.64
CA VAL A 459 13.57 10.10 4.78
C VAL A 459 12.81 11.01 3.83
N ASP A 460 13.01 10.85 2.54
CA ASP A 460 12.38 11.63 1.47
C ASP A 460 11.59 10.68 0.57
N GLY A 461 10.35 11.02 0.25
CA GLY A 461 9.46 10.22 -0.59
C GLY A 461 8.69 11.06 -1.59
N GLN A 462 8.58 10.58 -2.82
CA GLN A 462 7.71 11.09 -3.87
C GLN A 462 6.85 9.94 -4.41
N PHE A 463 5.59 10.23 -4.70
CA PHE A 463 4.61 9.30 -5.25
C PHE A 463 3.71 10.05 -6.22
N GLU A 464 3.45 9.45 -7.38
CA GLU A 464 2.72 10.06 -8.51
C GLU A 464 1.89 8.96 -9.17
N VAL A 465 0.61 9.25 -9.38
CA VAL A 465 -0.36 8.37 -10.04
C VAL A 465 -1.14 9.21 -11.02
N GLU A 466 -1.04 8.89 -12.30
CA GLU A 466 -1.73 9.62 -13.36
C GLU A 466 -3.08 8.93 -13.64
N SER A 467 -4.19 9.65 -13.49
CA SER A 467 -5.54 9.17 -13.85
C SER A 467 -6.60 10.27 -13.79
N LYS A 468 -7.51 10.24 -14.76
CA LYS A 468 -8.59 11.22 -14.99
C LYS A 468 -9.69 11.16 -13.93
N ASP A 469 -9.94 9.97 -13.38
CA ASP A 469 -11.12 9.69 -12.56
C ASP A 469 -10.83 9.69 -11.05
N LEU A 470 -9.55 9.80 -10.63
CA LEU A 470 -9.13 9.84 -9.22
C LEU A 470 -9.87 10.90 -8.38
N ALA A 471 -10.09 12.09 -8.93
CA ALA A 471 -10.83 13.15 -8.23
C ALA A 471 -12.30 12.77 -7.96
N GLY A 472 -12.94 12.03 -8.88
CA GLY A 472 -14.28 11.49 -8.69
C GLY A 472 -14.30 10.31 -7.72
N ASN A 473 -13.36 9.39 -7.86
CA ASN A 473 -13.24 8.19 -7.04
C ASN A 473 -12.91 8.52 -5.58
N ALA A 474 -12.06 9.52 -5.31
CA ALA A 474 -11.79 10.00 -3.95
C ALA A 474 -13.03 10.57 -3.25
N ILE A 475 -13.90 11.29 -3.98
CA ILE A 475 -15.18 11.79 -3.44
C ILE A 475 -16.16 10.63 -3.19
N ASN A 476 -16.19 9.61 -4.06
CA ASN A 476 -17.00 8.41 -3.86
C ASN A 476 -16.55 7.60 -2.64
N ALA A 477 -15.24 7.33 -2.49
CA ALA A 477 -14.67 6.64 -1.33
C ALA A 477 -14.92 7.42 -0.01
N MET A 478 -14.91 8.75 -0.06
CA MET A 478 -15.33 9.57 1.08
C MET A 478 -16.82 9.41 1.41
N ALA A 479 -17.69 9.35 0.41
CA ALA A 479 -19.12 9.11 0.61
C ALA A 479 -19.39 7.72 1.21
N GLU A 480 -18.64 6.69 0.81
CA GLU A 480 -18.76 5.32 1.31
C GLU A 480 -18.19 5.16 2.74
N SER A 481 -17.04 5.75 3.04
CA SER A 481 -16.47 5.76 4.40
C SER A 481 -17.34 6.51 5.40
N ALA A 482 -17.92 7.65 5.00
CA ALA A 482 -18.89 8.40 5.80
C ALA A 482 -20.19 7.61 6.08
N GLN A 483 -20.58 6.67 5.21
CA GLN A 483 -21.69 5.75 5.43
C GLN A 483 -21.32 4.54 6.32
N SER A 484 -20.03 4.18 6.38
CA SER A 484 -19.53 2.93 6.97
C SER A 484 -18.94 3.07 8.37
N GLY A 485 -18.62 4.29 8.81
CA GLY A 485 -18.06 4.56 10.14
C GLY A 485 -18.98 4.19 11.32
N PRO A 486 -18.44 4.08 12.55
CA PRO A 486 -19.21 3.71 13.75
C PRO A 486 -20.32 4.71 14.12
N THR A 487 -20.31 5.89 13.49
CA THR A 487 -21.29 6.97 13.60
C THR A 487 -22.42 6.89 12.58
N GLY A 488 -22.53 5.81 11.80
CA GLY A 488 -23.47 5.55 10.69
C GLY A 488 -24.97 5.59 11.01
N SER A 489 -25.44 6.72 11.53
CA SER A 489 -26.82 7.19 11.31
C SER A 489 -26.84 7.87 9.95
N SER A 490 -27.33 7.15 8.95
CA SER A 490 -27.62 7.64 7.62
C SER A 490 -28.66 8.77 7.68
N ASN A 491 -28.17 9.99 7.91
CA ASN A 491 -28.93 11.22 7.85
C ASN A 491 -28.97 11.66 6.38
N ALA A 492 -30.17 11.75 5.80
CA ALA A 492 -30.37 12.15 4.40
C ALA A 492 -29.77 13.53 4.04
N GLN A 493 -29.39 14.32 5.04
CA GLN A 493 -28.70 15.61 4.88
C GLN A 493 -27.20 15.44 4.60
N SER A 494 -26.55 14.41 5.16
CA SER A 494 -25.17 14.03 4.81
C SER A 494 -25.13 13.49 3.39
N ASP A 495 -26.08 12.61 3.03
CA ASP A 495 -26.24 12.10 1.66
C ASP A 495 -26.44 13.25 0.65
N GLN A 496 -27.24 14.26 1.01
CA GLN A 496 -27.47 15.45 0.17
C GLN A 496 -26.22 16.34 0.04
N PHE A 497 -25.45 16.53 1.11
CA PHE A 497 -24.18 17.27 1.07
C PHE A 497 -23.13 16.53 0.22
N MET A 498 -22.97 15.22 0.39
CA MET A 498 -22.04 14.41 -0.43
C MET A 498 -22.47 14.37 -1.90
N THR A 499 -23.78 14.31 -2.18
CA THR A 499 -24.31 14.46 -3.55
C THR A 499 -23.94 15.83 -4.14
N ALA A 500 -24.10 16.91 -3.36
CA ALA A 500 -23.76 18.25 -3.81
C ALA A 500 -22.24 18.48 -3.99
N LEU A 501 -21.41 17.82 -3.18
CA LEU A 501 -19.96 17.83 -3.31
C LEU A 501 -19.50 17.06 -4.56
N SER A 502 -20.13 15.94 -4.88
CA SER A 502 -19.94 15.24 -6.15
C SER A 502 -20.42 16.08 -7.35
N GLU A 503 -21.61 16.70 -7.28
CA GLU A 503 -22.14 17.62 -8.31
C GLU A 503 -21.35 18.93 -8.46
N SER A 504 -20.40 19.23 -7.56
CA SER A 504 -19.61 20.47 -7.60
C SER A 504 -18.36 20.39 -8.49
N GLU A 505 -18.01 19.20 -8.98
CA GLU A 505 -16.92 18.94 -9.94
C GLU A 505 -15.56 19.52 -9.48
N LEU A 506 -14.92 18.85 -8.51
CA LEU A 506 -13.58 19.17 -8.02
C LEU A 506 -12.59 19.26 -9.20
N GLN A 507 -11.84 20.36 -9.26
CA GLN A 507 -10.87 20.67 -10.31
C GLN A 507 -9.43 20.48 -9.83
N VAL A 508 -9.15 20.89 -8.59
CA VAL A 508 -7.88 20.66 -7.89
C VAL A 508 -8.12 20.74 -6.39
N ALA A 509 -7.49 19.86 -5.62
CA ALA A 509 -7.31 19.96 -4.19
C ALA A 509 -5.82 19.89 -3.87
N ARG A 510 -5.37 20.67 -2.88
CA ARG A 510 -3.99 20.67 -2.40
C ARG A 510 -4.00 20.70 -0.87
N ILE A 511 -3.06 19.99 -0.27
CA ILE A 511 -2.71 20.10 1.15
C ILE A 511 -1.19 20.15 1.28
N ASP A 512 -0.70 21.05 2.14
CA ASP A 512 0.69 21.08 2.60
C ASP A 512 0.67 21.08 4.13
N GLY A 513 1.53 20.27 4.75
CA GLY A 513 1.78 20.35 6.18
C GLY A 513 3.28 20.38 6.45
N SER A 514 3.68 21.17 7.44
CA SER A 514 5.07 21.26 7.87
C SER A 514 5.12 21.34 9.39
N ILE A 515 5.93 20.49 10.00
CA ILE A 515 6.33 20.56 11.40
C ILE A 515 7.82 20.92 11.39
N THR A 516 8.22 21.99 12.07
CA THR A 516 9.62 22.43 12.17
C THR A 516 9.90 22.86 13.59
N GLY A 517 10.68 22.06 14.32
CA GLY A 517 10.92 22.25 15.75
C GLY A 517 9.59 22.34 16.52
N ASP A 518 9.39 23.45 17.21
CA ASP A 518 8.23 23.68 18.07
C ASP A 518 6.99 24.21 17.31
N SER A 519 7.00 24.26 15.97
CA SER A 519 5.89 24.83 15.18
C SER A 519 5.26 23.83 14.21
N VAL A 520 3.93 23.83 14.14
CA VAL A 520 3.14 23.07 13.17
C VAL A 520 2.36 24.02 12.27
N ARG A 521 2.29 23.72 10.98
CA ARG A 521 1.46 24.39 9.98
C ARG A 521 0.77 23.35 9.13
N VAL A 522 -0.52 23.52 8.89
CA VAL A 522 -1.31 22.76 7.90
C VAL A 522 -2.07 23.77 7.05
N GLU A 523 -1.85 23.73 5.75
CA GLU A 523 -2.52 24.54 4.75
C GLU A 523 -3.24 23.61 3.77
N ALA A 524 -4.48 23.92 3.43
CA ALA A 524 -5.29 23.13 2.51
C ALA A 524 -6.14 24.05 1.66
N GLY A 525 -6.46 23.61 0.45
CA GLY A 525 -7.33 24.36 -0.45
C GLY A 525 -7.93 23.48 -1.53
N ALA A 526 -9.02 23.94 -2.12
CA ALA A 526 -9.67 23.27 -3.22
C ALA A 526 -10.34 24.26 -4.17
N LYS A 527 -10.44 23.87 -5.44
CA LYS A 527 -11.25 24.54 -6.46
C LYS A 527 -12.29 23.55 -7.00
N PHE A 528 -13.51 24.03 -7.15
CA PHE A 528 -14.65 23.33 -7.72
C PHE A 528 -15.18 24.15 -8.90
N ASP A 529 -15.63 23.50 -9.99
CA ASP A 529 -16.24 24.24 -11.11
C ASP A 529 -17.62 24.79 -10.72
N ASN A 530 -18.34 24.08 -9.84
CA ASN A 530 -19.72 24.38 -9.49
C ASN A 530 -19.99 24.41 -7.98
N MET A 531 -19.25 25.26 -7.25
CA MET A 531 -19.41 25.51 -5.81
C MET A 531 -20.85 25.90 -5.40
N SER A 532 -21.64 26.47 -6.34
CA SER A 532 -23.05 26.82 -6.09
C SER A 532 -23.89 25.64 -5.60
N LYS A 533 -23.54 24.40 -6.02
CA LYS A 533 -24.18 23.17 -5.53
C LYS A 533 -23.98 22.94 -4.05
N VAL A 534 -22.76 23.16 -3.56
CA VAL A 534 -22.43 23.02 -2.15
C VAL A 534 -23.09 24.14 -1.35
N THR A 535 -23.02 25.39 -1.81
CA THR A 535 -23.62 26.52 -1.07
C THR A 535 -25.15 26.51 -1.06
N GLU A 536 -25.80 25.94 -2.08
CA GLU A 536 -27.26 25.64 -2.07
C GLU A 536 -27.65 24.69 -0.92
N THR A 537 -26.75 23.81 -0.44
CA THR A 537 -27.04 22.95 0.72
C THR A 537 -26.90 23.66 2.07
N PHE A 538 -26.23 24.82 2.12
CA PHE A 538 -25.99 25.57 3.36
C PHE A 538 -27.24 26.31 3.84
N SER A 539 -28.11 26.76 2.93
CA SER A 539 -29.35 27.44 3.28
C SER A 539 -30.34 27.53 2.11
N ASP A 540 -31.58 27.09 2.32
CA ASP A 540 -32.71 27.36 1.42
C ASP A 540 -33.14 28.85 1.39
N THR A 541 -32.56 29.70 2.27
CA THR A 541 -33.10 31.04 2.58
C THR A 541 -32.15 32.20 2.32
N VAL A 542 -30.84 31.98 2.24
CA VAL A 542 -29.86 33.03 1.85
C VAL A 542 -28.71 32.41 1.06
N SER A 543 -28.09 33.17 0.17
CA SER A 543 -26.92 32.73 -0.59
C SER A 543 -25.61 33.22 0.06
N ILE A 544 -24.74 32.30 0.48
CA ILE A 544 -23.39 32.64 0.96
C ILE A 544 -22.48 32.82 -0.26
N SER A 545 -21.83 33.98 -0.36
CA SER A 545 -20.90 34.32 -1.45
C SER A 545 -19.43 34.19 -1.08
N GLY A 546 -19.10 34.29 0.21
CA GLY A 546 -17.73 34.02 0.67
C GLY A 546 -17.54 34.02 2.18
N VAL A 547 -16.34 33.64 2.60
CA VAL A 547 -15.88 33.63 3.99
C VAL A 547 -14.46 34.20 4.03
N ALA A 548 -14.19 35.05 5.01
CA ALA A 548 -12.85 35.55 5.33
C ALA A 548 -12.66 35.59 6.85
N THR A 549 -11.42 35.41 7.32
CA THR A 549 -11.02 35.53 8.73
C THR A 549 -10.11 36.72 8.96
N GLU A 550 -10.06 37.19 10.19
CA GLU A 550 -9.11 38.19 10.69
C GLU A 550 -8.73 37.81 12.13
N SER A 551 -7.46 37.49 12.37
CA SER A 551 -6.94 37.27 13.74
C SER A 551 -6.18 38.52 14.23
N ASP A 552 -6.60 39.07 15.37
CA ASP A 552 -5.88 40.13 16.11
C ASP A 552 -5.33 39.57 17.44
N GLY A 553 -4.34 38.69 17.34
CA GLY A 553 -3.54 38.15 18.44
C GLY A 553 -4.22 37.12 19.34
N ASN A 554 -5.37 37.45 19.95
CA ASN A 554 -6.09 36.58 20.90
C ASN A 554 -7.60 36.47 20.59
N THR A 555 -8.00 36.89 19.39
CA THR A 555 -9.40 36.81 18.93
C THR A 555 -9.37 36.59 17.43
N THR A 556 -10.10 35.57 16.97
CA THR A 556 -10.26 35.26 15.55
C THR A 556 -11.70 35.60 15.16
N SER A 557 -11.85 36.65 14.35
CA SER A 557 -13.14 37.05 13.79
C SER A 557 -13.35 36.37 12.43
N MET A 558 -14.41 35.56 12.30
CA MET A 558 -14.86 35.05 11.01
C MET A 558 -15.97 35.95 10.45
N TYR A 559 -15.83 36.35 9.20
CA TYR A 559 -16.79 37.14 8.45
C TYR A 559 -17.40 36.31 7.31
N VAL A 560 -18.72 36.11 7.34
CA VAL A 560 -19.48 35.40 6.31
C VAL A 560 -20.23 36.42 5.47
N TYR A 561 -19.98 36.40 4.17
CA TYR A 561 -20.62 37.26 3.18
C TYR A 561 -21.87 36.57 2.61
N VAL A 562 -23.00 37.28 2.66
CA VAL A 562 -24.29 36.81 2.15
C VAL A 562 -24.78 37.79 1.10
N ASP A 563 -24.94 37.32 -0.15
CA ASP A 563 -25.34 38.15 -1.30
C ASP A 563 -26.83 38.48 -1.32
N ASP A 564 -27.66 37.53 -0.87
CA ASP A 564 -29.13 37.65 -0.88
C ASP A 564 -29.69 37.12 0.45
N MET A 565 -30.30 38.01 1.25
CA MET A 565 -31.00 37.67 2.50
C MET A 565 -32.45 37.20 2.28
N GLY A 566 -32.80 36.81 1.05
CA GLY A 566 -34.09 36.22 0.66
C GLY A 566 -35.18 37.27 0.48
N ASP A 567 -36.36 37.04 1.07
CA ASP A 567 -37.51 37.97 0.98
C ASP A 567 -37.31 39.28 1.81
N VAL A 568 -36.13 39.51 2.41
CA VAL A 568 -35.86 40.64 3.32
C VAL A 568 -35.22 41.84 2.60
N ASP A 569 -35.91 42.99 2.66
CA ASP A 569 -35.37 44.30 2.22
C ASP A 569 -34.34 44.84 3.23
N THR A 570 -33.07 44.43 3.11
CA THR A 570 -31.98 44.78 4.03
C THR A 570 -31.77 46.28 4.22
N ALA A 571 -32.15 47.10 3.22
CA ALA A 571 -32.09 48.56 3.27
C ALA A 571 -33.09 49.19 4.25
N SER A 572 -34.10 48.45 4.71
CA SER A 572 -35.07 48.91 5.73
C SER A 572 -35.35 47.91 6.87
N ALA A 573 -34.73 46.72 6.81
CA ALA A 573 -34.88 45.66 7.80
C ALA A 573 -34.26 46.00 9.16
N THR A 574 -34.89 45.49 10.21
CA THR A 574 -34.43 45.55 11.59
C THR A 574 -34.13 44.14 12.12
N LYS A 575 -33.57 44.03 13.32
CA LYS A 575 -33.30 42.73 13.97
C LYS A 575 -34.48 41.77 13.90
N SER A 576 -35.69 42.22 14.23
CA SER A 576 -36.90 41.37 14.20
C SER A 576 -37.41 41.02 12.80
N ASP A 577 -36.89 41.65 11.75
CA ASP A 577 -37.20 41.27 10.36
C ASP A 577 -36.28 40.14 9.87
N ILE A 578 -35.10 39.95 10.46
CA ILE A 578 -34.14 38.85 10.15
C ILE A 578 -34.10 37.74 11.21
N GLU A 579 -34.68 37.94 12.40
CA GLU A 579 -34.82 36.97 13.50
C GLU A 579 -35.50 35.64 13.09
N HIS A 580 -36.23 35.63 11.97
CA HIS A 580 -36.87 34.43 11.42
C HIS A 580 -35.98 33.61 10.47
N LEU A 581 -34.76 34.07 10.16
CA LEU A 581 -33.81 33.45 9.22
C LEU A 581 -32.75 32.55 9.91
N GLY A 582 -32.83 32.37 11.24
CA GLY A 582 -31.89 31.56 12.03
C GLY A 582 -30.50 32.19 12.26
N VAL A 583 -30.27 33.41 11.75
CA VAL A 583 -28.93 34.05 11.78
C VAL A 583 -28.73 35.09 12.89
N VAL A 584 -29.77 35.38 13.70
CA VAL A 584 -29.68 36.28 14.85
C VAL A 584 -30.55 35.77 16.00
N ASP A 585 -30.12 35.97 17.25
CA ASP A 585 -30.86 35.58 18.46
C ASP A 585 -31.18 36.79 19.35
N SER A 586 -31.38 36.61 20.66
CA SER A 586 -31.46 37.69 21.63
C SER A 586 -30.16 38.48 21.86
N GLU A 587 -28.98 37.86 21.76
CA GLU A 587 -27.66 38.42 22.11
C GLU A 587 -26.96 39.08 20.90
N THR A 588 -27.20 38.61 19.66
CA THR A 588 -26.70 39.22 18.40
C THR A 588 -26.91 40.74 18.29
N THR A 589 -25.90 41.50 17.88
CA THR A 589 -26.03 42.93 17.55
C THR A 589 -26.26 43.15 16.06
N VAL A 590 -27.40 43.76 15.69
CA VAL A 590 -27.73 44.03 14.27
C VAL A 590 -27.56 45.52 13.95
N HIS A 591 -26.69 45.81 12.99
CA HIS A 591 -26.45 47.15 12.44
C HIS A 591 -27.24 47.33 11.14
N GLN A 592 -28.09 48.35 11.10
CA GLN A 592 -28.93 48.65 9.92
C GLN A 592 -28.08 49.27 8.79
N ALA A 593 -28.57 49.17 7.56
CA ALA A 593 -27.93 49.78 6.41
C ALA A 593 -27.72 51.29 6.62
N GLY A 594 -26.47 51.75 6.45
CA GLY A 594 -26.07 53.15 6.63
C GLY A 594 -25.83 53.63 8.07
N ASP A 595 -26.02 52.78 9.09
CA ASP A 595 -25.69 53.11 10.50
C ASP A 595 -24.21 52.85 10.87
N TRP A 596 -23.44 52.22 9.98
CA TRP A 596 -22.04 51.82 10.17
C TRP A 596 -21.12 52.35 9.04
N ASP A 597 -19.82 52.48 9.35
CA ASP A 597 -18.75 53.00 8.47
C ASP A 597 -17.46 52.22 8.80
N LYS A 598 -17.47 50.91 8.52
CA LYS A 598 -16.39 49.94 8.76
C LYS A 598 -16.06 49.24 7.43
N GLU A 599 -14.78 49.02 7.19
CA GLU A 599 -14.24 48.19 6.10
C GLU A 599 -14.04 46.76 6.66
N PHE A 600 -14.40 45.74 5.88
CA PHE A 600 -14.31 44.33 6.25
C PHE A 600 -13.19 43.65 5.46
N PRO A 601 -12.58 42.55 5.96
CA PRO A 601 -11.53 41.86 5.23
C PRO A 601 -12.09 41.21 3.96
N ASP A 602 -11.55 41.58 2.80
CA ASP A 602 -11.87 40.91 1.53
C ASP A 602 -11.32 39.48 1.52
N VAL A 603 -11.98 38.60 0.76
CA VAL A 603 -11.52 37.22 0.54
C VAL A 603 -10.25 37.25 -0.32
N ASP A 604 -9.14 36.62 0.11
CA ASP A 604 -7.86 36.60 -0.63
C ASP A 604 -7.87 35.61 -1.80
N THR A 605 -8.74 35.86 -2.77
CA THR A 605 -8.92 35.02 -3.97
C THR A 605 -7.62 34.88 -4.78
N ASP A 606 -6.77 35.91 -4.83
CA ASP A 606 -5.48 35.86 -5.52
C ASP A 606 -4.47 34.93 -4.78
N GLY A 607 -4.45 34.97 -3.44
CA GLY A 607 -3.69 34.05 -2.60
C GLY A 607 -4.12 32.59 -2.80
N MET A 608 -5.43 32.30 -2.73
CA MET A 608 -5.97 30.94 -2.93
C MET A 608 -5.62 30.38 -4.31
N ARG A 609 -5.74 31.20 -5.37
CA ARG A 609 -5.32 30.81 -6.73
C ARG A 609 -3.83 30.54 -6.81
N SER A 610 -3.01 31.33 -6.13
CA SER A 610 -1.55 31.14 -6.12
C SER A 610 -1.15 29.86 -5.39
N TYR A 611 -1.81 29.53 -4.29
CA TYR A 611 -1.61 28.30 -3.52
C TYR A 611 -1.93 27.06 -4.36
N LEU A 612 -3.08 27.06 -5.05
CA LEU A 612 -3.54 26.00 -5.95
C LEU A 612 -2.86 26.00 -7.33
N GLY A 613 -1.83 26.83 -7.57
CA GLY A 613 -1.10 26.86 -8.85
C GLY A 613 -1.88 27.43 -10.05
N LEU A 614 -3.09 27.98 -9.83
CA LEU A 614 -4.04 28.39 -10.87
C LEU A 614 -3.70 29.70 -11.62
N ASN A 615 -2.51 30.26 -11.37
CA ASN A 615 -2.12 31.57 -11.91
C ASN A 615 -1.55 31.46 -13.34
N ALA A 616 -2.30 32.04 -14.28
CA ALA A 616 -2.08 31.90 -15.72
C ALA A 616 -0.88 32.70 -16.27
N GLU A 617 0.36 32.24 -16.02
CA GLU A 617 1.49 32.52 -16.95
C GLU A 617 2.68 31.52 -16.89
N ASN A 618 2.56 30.36 -16.23
CA ASN A 618 3.64 29.35 -16.15
C ASN A 618 3.23 27.97 -16.71
N SER A 619 2.93 27.90 -18.00
CA SER A 619 2.82 26.63 -18.74
C SER A 619 4.19 26.19 -19.24
N GLU A 620 5.05 25.68 -18.35
CA GLU A 620 6.28 24.94 -18.69
C GLU A 620 6.29 23.59 -17.94
N GLN A 621 5.63 22.60 -18.55
CA GLN A 621 5.85 21.14 -18.44
C GLN A 621 6.02 20.51 -17.04
N ALA A 622 4.94 19.88 -16.58
CA ALA A 622 4.96 18.44 -16.30
C ALA A 622 4.09 17.73 -17.37
N GLU A 623 4.48 16.54 -17.80
CA GLU A 623 3.75 15.63 -18.71
C GLU A 623 3.88 14.22 -18.07
N GLY A 624 2.83 13.43 -17.79
CA GLY A 624 1.38 13.68 -17.83
C GLY A 624 0.55 12.48 -18.34
N GLU A 625 -0.47 12.07 -17.56
CA GLU A 625 -1.76 11.42 -17.94
C GLU A 625 -1.69 10.01 -18.65
N ASP A 626 -2.26 8.86 -18.22
CA ASP A 626 -3.35 8.51 -17.25
C ASP A 626 -3.77 6.98 -17.22
N ASP A 627 -4.47 6.57 -16.14
CA ASP A 627 -5.56 5.53 -15.97
C ASP A 627 -5.19 4.02 -15.94
N SER A 628 -5.70 3.17 -15.00
CA SER A 628 -6.60 3.33 -13.82
C SER A 628 -6.29 2.32 -12.66
N ASP A 629 -7.15 2.14 -11.64
CA ASP A 629 -7.15 2.90 -10.38
C ASP A 629 -7.00 2.01 -9.11
N SER A 630 -6.11 2.40 -8.18
CA SER A 630 -6.09 2.00 -6.76
C SER A 630 -5.03 2.79 -5.97
N VAL A 631 -5.33 3.19 -4.74
CA VAL A 631 -4.42 4.03 -3.94
C VAL A 631 -3.97 3.31 -2.65
N PRO A 632 -2.66 3.26 -2.34
CA PRO A 632 -2.16 2.76 -1.05
C PRO A 632 -2.71 3.59 0.12
N GLY A 633 -3.05 2.92 1.24
CA GLY A 633 -3.86 3.45 2.35
C GLY A 633 -3.26 4.56 3.23
N PHE A 634 -2.48 5.49 2.67
CA PHE A 634 -1.94 6.66 3.37
C PHE A 634 -2.62 7.97 2.95
N GLY A 635 -3.71 8.32 3.64
CA GLY A 635 -4.00 9.73 3.93
C GLY A 635 -4.84 10.56 2.94
N LEU A 636 -5.31 10.05 1.79
CA LEU A 636 -6.21 10.81 0.89
C LEU A 636 -7.43 11.42 1.60
N GLY A 637 -7.94 10.75 2.63
CA GLY A 637 -9.06 11.24 3.42
C GLY A 637 -8.79 12.56 4.15
N VAL A 638 -7.55 12.88 4.53
CA VAL A 638 -7.27 13.97 5.50
C VAL A 638 -7.49 15.35 4.89
N GLY A 639 -6.94 15.63 3.70
CA GLY A 639 -7.09 16.94 3.04
C GLY A 639 -8.52 17.24 2.63
N LEU A 640 -9.21 16.27 2.03
CA LEU A 640 -10.63 16.41 1.69
C LEU A 640 -11.52 16.43 2.95
N ALA A 641 -11.19 15.72 4.04
CA ALA A 641 -11.96 15.79 5.30
C ALA A 641 -11.74 17.12 6.03
N ALA A 642 -10.59 17.78 5.85
CA ALA A 642 -10.35 19.11 6.39
C ALA A 642 -11.20 20.17 5.63
N VAL A 643 -11.25 20.10 4.29
CA VAL A 643 -12.13 20.95 3.46
C VAL A 643 -13.60 20.63 3.68
N ALA A 644 -13.99 19.36 3.69
CA ALA A 644 -15.36 18.92 3.99
C ALA A 644 -15.75 19.23 5.44
N GLY A 645 -14.81 19.23 6.38
CA GLY A 645 -15.00 19.65 7.76
C GLY A 645 -15.28 21.15 7.87
N LEU A 646 -14.56 21.99 7.12
CA LEU A 646 -14.85 23.42 7.00
C LEU A 646 -16.24 23.66 6.39
N LEU A 647 -16.54 23.03 5.26
CA LEU A 647 -17.85 23.15 4.59
C LEU A 647 -18.98 22.62 5.50
N THR A 648 -18.77 21.51 6.20
CA THR A 648 -19.73 20.96 7.17
C THR A 648 -19.89 21.88 8.39
N THR A 649 -18.82 22.49 8.89
CA THR A 649 -18.90 23.48 9.98
C THR A 649 -19.73 24.69 9.54
N LEU A 650 -19.65 25.11 8.27
CA LEU A 650 -20.52 26.15 7.69
C LEU A 650 -21.99 25.68 7.54
N VAL A 651 -22.25 24.42 7.18
CA VAL A 651 -23.62 23.82 7.18
C VAL A 651 -24.23 23.84 8.59
N LEU A 652 -23.43 23.46 9.59
CA LEU A 652 -23.90 23.26 10.95
C LEU A 652 -24.03 24.57 11.73
N ARG A 653 -23.21 25.60 11.44
CA ARG A 653 -23.20 26.93 12.09
C ARG A 653 -24.49 27.74 12.01
N ARG A 654 -25.54 27.15 11.44
CA ARG A 654 -26.69 27.89 10.91
C ARG A 654 -28.02 27.12 10.97
N ARG A 655 -28.08 26.03 11.75
CA ARG A 655 -29.20 25.07 11.72
C ARG A 655 -30.15 25.10 12.94
N GLU A 656 -30.25 26.24 13.63
CA GLU A 656 -31.41 26.59 14.48
C GLU A 656 -32.34 27.62 13.82
#